data_AF-A0A0D8XN98-F1
#
_entry.id   AF-A0A0D8XN98-F1
#
_cell.length_a   1.000
_cell.length_b   1.000
_cell.length_c   1.000
_cell.angle_alpha   90.00
_cell.angle_beta   90.00
_cell.angle_gamma   90.00
#
_symmetry.space_group_name_H-M   'P 1'
#
loop_
_entity.id
_entity.type
_entity.pdbx_description
1 polymer ?
#
loop_
_entity_poly.entity_id
_entity_poly.type
_entity_poly.pdbx_seq_one_letter_code
_entity_poly.pdbx_strand_id
1 'polypeptide(L)'
;MDEGKIVLIGNESDVLHCGYSHAISDAGKRYPSAVHYTHSMILSQLGVDENVILELLCTSSCDVPLKARQLLLENMPAGHDMNSLASYLQSSKQAYSMQGLRLRVDQDKLFEKALMNTKDALLIVCDPRDKELGIGMDENQFVEWMAREKADSQMVEFWMKNEAAKPLALGGNQMGFFLMWLRFEVREKRKAAMLNKQPLEIEGLSTDNDDNPIIIKVNDQIISLQGIFRPLSNYYPLPFEMKGERYRSVEHYAYEKLFIALKLDDKCIEKVQTTVLPVDVATMAKRFLTKHEIPDSAIEAKMSKMDRWRQSAMKHKIAQNEYLQQLLLSTGDALLIDCCEGDPMWTCASSEREMQRLLTKPYIGPADLIKWMRNKDDKTPKTLAHLIGNKTGLLLMELRVKLASQTESRIPLISHFNTASLSSIVSPNVICFTAESVFHPLYPAEIRVMEGQPLFASPAHFVASQAVKYLGFNTEDAEYVLGTGSSLECWERLHQTIEAKGRGLEREQSWWMERRQKAIKDALTLLFEQHPPLLRALLDTGDAMLVYCARFCSMETELSIGMRESDLRAWLYTVDISSKQLLELCTRPMAFRPSYLGGNRLGLILMELRREFVLRGAFPHTLPELPISVDVILGTDSPTESMMVSDPFDILCPENYTALWINPLFILAKEKKDADLMNIASWVKIPPRLITVDESRINDIVEELLKTNGKSSAHLRSVPSEDMRAVFMKLTGMLRSTLGDVDMYYNDMQALSVEVNRMQVIRRGLEDTHEREKRPERAAAGRDRFPDRSRDKSPIPSLLGMSVVPPASSQSISQRRERDYKIPIRRRSPFGEDRRRRDMERRGRSPPHRNNDIRSPPRRKPATPPPPPQPKPPKQPRPVDRELSDGEIISSDED
;
A
#
# COMPACT_ATOMS: atom_id res chain seq x y z
N MET A 1 -22.02 25.07 -0.33
CA MET A 1 -20.68 24.82 -0.90
C MET A 1 -20.70 25.71 -2.10
N ASP A 2 -20.21 26.93 -1.96
CA ASP A 2 -20.52 27.99 -2.92
C ASP A 2 -19.18 28.54 -3.41
N GLU A 3 -18.94 28.35 -4.71
CA GLU A 3 -17.84 28.92 -5.48
C GLU A 3 -17.88 30.45 -5.35
N GLY A 4 -16.73 31.09 -5.07
CA GLY A 4 -16.64 32.57 -4.97
C GLY A 4 -16.45 33.16 -3.56
N LYS A 5 -15.55 32.60 -2.74
CA LYS A 5 -15.22 33.20 -1.43
C LYS A 5 -13.98 34.10 -1.53
N ILE A 6 -14.19 35.40 -1.40
CA ILE A 6 -13.14 36.33 -0.99
C ILE A 6 -13.03 36.24 0.54
N VAL A 7 -11.81 36.16 1.07
CA VAL A 7 -11.52 36.33 2.49
C VAL A 7 -10.81 37.67 2.66
N LEU A 8 -11.43 38.56 3.43
CA LEU A 8 -10.86 39.83 3.82
C LEU A 8 -9.95 39.60 5.01
N ILE A 9 -8.75 40.17 4.93
CA ILE A 9 -7.74 40.17 5.97
C ILE A 9 -7.66 41.61 6.45
N GLY A 10 -7.83 41.81 7.75
CA GLY A 10 -7.78 43.14 8.35
C GLY A 10 -6.37 43.73 8.38
N ASN A 11 -6.18 44.69 9.27
CA ASN A 11 -4.90 45.35 9.49
C ASN A 11 -3.95 44.50 10.37
N GLU A 12 -2.94 45.10 10.99
CA GLU A 12 -1.96 44.47 11.89
C GLU A 12 -2.53 43.73 13.11
N SER A 13 -3.83 43.87 13.41
CA SER A 13 -4.50 43.06 14.42
C SER A 13 -4.92 41.68 13.91
N ASP A 14 -5.02 41.50 12.59
CA ASP A 14 -5.34 40.21 11.98
C ASP A 14 -4.12 39.30 12.01
N VAL A 15 -4.34 38.04 12.43
CA VAL A 15 -3.29 37.02 12.49
C VAL A 15 -2.58 36.90 11.15
N LEU A 16 -3.28 36.97 10.02
CA LEU A 16 -2.68 36.82 8.71
C LEU A 16 -1.87 38.04 8.25
N HIS A 17 -1.97 39.19 8.93
CA HIS A 17 -1.25 40.41 8.56
C HIS A 17 0.24 40.36 8.93
N CYS A 18 1.13 40.96 8.12
CA CYS A 18 2.59 40.89 8.31
C CYS A 18 3.05 41.73 9.52
N GLY A 19 2.24 42.73 9.88
CA GLY A 19 2.38 43.54 11.08
C GLY A 19 1.91 42.87 12.37
N TYR A 20 1.24 41.71 12.31
CA TYR A 20 0.78 41.04 13.51
C TYR A 20 1.95 40.71 14.44
N SER A 21 1.79 41.05 15.72
CA SER A 21 2.84 40.95 16.73
C SER A 21 3.10 39.50 17.13
N HIS A 22 3.86 38.79 16.29
CA HIS A 22 4.41 37.47 16.58
C HIS A 22 5.91 37.45 16.30
N ALA A 23 6.70 37.20 17.34
CA ALA A 23 8.14 37.24 17.21
C ALA A 23 8.66 36.07 16.37
N ILE A 24 9.49 36.37 15.37
CA ILE A 24 10.16 35.39 14.51
C ILE A 24 11.68 35.43 14.70
N SER A 25 12.34 34.31 14.46
CA SER A 25 13.79 34.18 14.59
C SER A 25 14.44 33.78 13.26
N ASP A 26 15.57 34.40 12.95
CA ASP A 26 16.39 34.09 11.77
C ASP A 26 17.87 34.27 12.09
N ALA A 27 18.72 33.33 11.68
CA ALA A 27 20.17 33.34 11.92
C ALA A 27 20.61 33.71 13.36
N GLY A 28 19.83 33.28 14.37
CA GLY A 28 20.10 33.58 15.79
C GLY A 28 19.63 34.96 16.27
N LYS A 29 19.07 35.82 15.40
CA LYS A 29 18.42 37.10 15.75
C LYS A 29 16.91 36.93 15.90
N ARG A 30 16.28 37.80 16.69
CA ARG A 30 14.83 37.78 16.95
C ARG A 30 14.20 39.11 16.53
N TYR A 31 13.10 39.02 15.79
CA TYR A 31 12.35 40.15 15.24
C TYR A 31 10.93 40.12 15.81
N PRO A 32 10.34 41.26 16.22
CA PRO A 32 9.00 41.28 16.83
C PRO A 32 7.84 40.88 15.92
N SER A 33 7.98 41.05 14.61
CA SER A 33 7.01 40.60 13.60
C SER A 33 7.65 40.50 12.21
N ALA A 34 6.91 39.99 11.23
CA ALA A 34 7.41 39.85 9.86
C ALA A 34 7.76 41.21 9.23
N VAL A 35 6.99 42.28 9.51
CA VAL A 35 7.30 43.63 9.00
C VAL A 35 8.61 44.19 9.59
N HIS A 36 8.92 43.88 10.86
CA HIS A 36 10.20 44.26 11.46
C HIS A 36 11.36 43.57 10.75
N TYR A 37 11.23 42.25 10.51
CA TYR A 37 12.23 41.50 9.75
C TYR A 37 12.46 42.11 8.36
N THR A 38 11.39 42.39 7.63
CA THR A 38 11.46 42.97 6.28
C THR A 38 12.28 44.26 6.27
N HIS A 39 11.93 45.21 7.11
CA HIS A 39 12.60 46.51 7.11
C HIS A 39 14.00 46.46 7.73
N SER A 40 14.25 45.59 8.73
CA SER A 40 15.60 45.36 9.24
C SER A 40 16.53 44.79 8.17
N MET A 41 16.07 43.83 7.37
CA MET A 41 16.88 43.25 6.29
C MET A 41 17.24 44.27 5.22
N ILE A 42 16.28 45.11 4.81
CA ILE A 42 16.53 46.20 3.85
C ILE A 42 17.59 47.17 4.39
N LEU A 43 17.43 47.64 5.63
CA LEU A 43 18.38 48.57 6.24
C LEU A 43 19.77 47.94 6.40
N SER A 44 19.85 46.67 6.84
CA SER A 44 21.11 45.94 6.93
C SER A 44 21.81 45.81 5.57
N GLN A 45 21.08 45.51 4.49
CA GLN A 45 21.66 45.42 3.15
C GLN A 45 22.16 46.76 2.62
N LEU A 46 21.51 47.86 3.00
CA LEU A 46 21.94 49.21 2.66
C LEU A 46 23.09 49.71 3.55
N GLY A 47 23.60 48.88 4.47
CA GLY A 47 24.76 49.18 5.29
C GLY A 47 24.47 50.05 6.52
N VAL A 48 23.21 50.14 6.95
CA VAL A 48 22.84 50.86 8.17
C VAL A 48 23.32 50.09 9.41
N ASP A 49 23.92 50.81 10.37
CA ASP A 49 24.51 50.23 11.58
C ASP A 49 23.49 49.43 12.40
N GLU A 50 23.90 48.26 12.91
CA GLU A 50 23.03 47.37 13.69
C GLU A 50 22.43 48.06 14.93
N ASN A 51 23.16 48.97 15.58
CA ASN A 51 22.67 49.70 16.75
C ASN A 51 21.46 50.59 16.41
N VAL A 52 21.43 51.13 15.19
CA VAL A 52 20.32 51.96 14.69
C VAL A 52 19.13 51.07 14.32
N ILE A 53 19.38 49.86 13.81
CA ILE A 53 18.33 48.89 13.50
C ILE A 53 17.63 48.39 14.78
N LEU A 54 18.31 48.35 15.93
CA LEU A 54 17.68 48.03 17.22
C LEU A 54 16.56 49.02 17.58
N GLU A 55 16.65 50.29 17.18
CA GLU A 55 15.55 51.26 17.39
C GLU A 55 14.30 50.87 16.62
N LEU A 56 14.47 50.34 15.40
CA LEU A 56 13.37 49.84 14.59
C LEU A 56 12.67 48.66 15.28
N LEU A 57 13.42 47.76 15.90
CA LEU A 57 12.88 46.59 16.61
C LEU A 57 12.09 46.95 17.88
N CYS A 58 12.27 48.16 18.41
CA CYS A 58 11.52 48.67 19.55
C CYS A 58 10.24 49.44 19.15
N THR A 59 9.99 49.60 17.85
CA THR A 59 8.86 50.38 17.31
C THR A 59 7.59 49.52 17.26
N SER A 60 6.41 50.14 17.34
CA SER A 60 5.15 49.41 17.09
C SER A 60 5.08 48.96 15.62
N SER A 61 4.58 47.75 15.34
CA SER A 61 4.50 47.20 13.98
C SER A 61 3.84 48.14 12.96
N CYS A 62 2.88 48.95 13.37
CA CYS A 62 2.19 49.90 12.49
C CYS A 62 3.08 51.07 12.04
N ASP A 63 4.10 51.42 12.82
CA ASP A 63 4.96 52.57 12.57
C ASP A 63 6.33 52.16 12.00
N VAL A 64 6.60 50.85 11.91
CA VAL A 64 7.85 50.30 11.36
C VAL A 64 8.17 50.85 9.96
N PRO A 65 7.24 50.91 8.99
CA PRO A 65 7.58 51.44 7.66
C PRO A 65 8.00 52.91 7.71
N LEU A 66 7.34 53.72 8.56
CA LEU A 66 7.65 55.14 8.72
C LEU A 66 9.00 55.34 9.41
N LYS A 67 9.26 54.63 10.51
CA LYS A 67 10.54 54.68 11.22
C LYS A 67 11.68 54.15 10.34
N ALA A 68 11.48 53.06 9.58
CA ALA A 68 12.48 52.56 8.66
C ALA A 68 12.84 53.58 7.58
N ARG A 69 11.84 54.29 7.03
CA ARG A 69 12.09 55.39 6.07
C ARG A 69 12.85 56.55 6.71
N GLN A 70 12.53 56.91 7.94
CA GLN A 70 13.26 57.93 8.69
C GLN A 70 14.73 57.52 8.89
N LEU A 71 14.96 56.30 9.39
CA LEU A 71 16.31 55.77 9.63
C LEU A 71 17.13 55.69 8.34
N LEU A 72 16.49 55.32 7.23
CA LEU A 72 17.16 55.31 5.93
C LEU A 72 17.54 56.72 5.47
N LEU A 73 16.66 57.71 5.63
CA LEU A 73 16.95 59.11 5.28
C LEU A 73 18.11 59.68 6.11
N GLU A 74 18.19 59.32 7.39
CA GLU A 74 19.27 59.72 8.30
C GLU A 74 20.60 59.03 7.99
N ASN A 75 20.58 57.87 7.31
CA ASN A 75 21.75 57.03 7.03
C ASN A 75 21.87 56.68 5.54
N MET A 76 21.54 57.62 4.65
CA MET A 76 21.52 57.37 3.20
C MET A 76 22.90 56.96 2.67
N PRO A 77 22.99 55.88 1.86
CA PRO A 77 24.23 55.50 1.20
C PRO A 77 24.78 56.62 0.31
N ALA A 78 26.11 56.79 0.30
CA ALA A 78 26.77 57.84 -0.48
C ALA A 78 26.46 57.70 -1.98
N GLY A 79 25.99 58.79 -2.60
CA GLY A 79 25.65 58.83 -4.03
C GLY A 79 24.23 58.34 -4.37
N HIS A 80 23.42 57.96 -3.38
CA HIS A 80 22.03 57.54 -3.56
C HIS A 80 21.04 58.54 -2.95
N ASP A 81 19.86 58.61 -3.54
CA ASP A 81 18.68 59.34 -3.07
C ASP A 81 17.44 58.40 -3.06
N MET A 82 16.32 58.86 -2.50
CA MET A 82 15.10 58.03 -2.44
C MET A 82 14.58 57.60 -3.83
N ASN A 83 14.84 58.40 -4.86
CA ASN A 83 14.37 58.11 -6.22
C ASN A 83 15.22 57.03 -6.90
N SER A 84 16.55 57.11 -6.76
CA SER A 84 17.49 56.10 -7.27
C SER A 84 17.36 54.76 -6.56
N LEU A 85 16.98 54.75 -5.28
CA LEU A 85 16.72 53.52 -4.53
C LEU A 85 15.27 52.99 -4.67
N ALA A 86 14.35 53.73 -5.29
CA ALA A 86 12.93 53.39 -5.29
C ALA A 86 12.65 51.96 -5.81
N SER A 87 13.24 51.59 -6.95
CA SER A 87 13.09 50.25 -7.54
C SER A 87 13.67 49.14 -6.66
N TYR A 88 14.84 49.39 -6.05
CA TYR A 88 15.48 48.44 -5.14
C TYR A 88 14.65 48.26 -3.85
N LEU A 89 14.18 49.36 -3.25
CA LEU A 89 13.35 49.32 -2.04
C LEU A 89 12.04 48.58 -2.30
N GLN A 90 11.41 48.82 -3.44
CA GLN A 90 10.19 48.11 -3.85
C GLN A 90 10.43 46.60 -3.99
N SER A 91 11.47 46.21 -4.75
CA SER A 91 11.81 44.79 -4.97
C SER A 91 12.22 44.08 -3.68
N SER A 92 13.00 44.76 -2.84
CA SER A 92 13.48 44.22 -1.55
C SER A 92 12.37 44.10 -0.53
N LYS A 93 11.45 45.07 -0.47
CA LYS A 93 10.23 45.01 0.36
C LYS A 93 9.41 43.77 0.01
N GLN A 94 9.22 43.46 -1.27
CA GLN A 94 8.52 42.26 -1.70
C GLN A 94 9.26 40.97 -1.29
N ALA A 95 10.55 40.87 -1.62
CA ALA A 95 11.37 39.67 -1.33
C ALA A 95 11.44 39.37 0.17
N TYR A 96 11.76 40.37 1.00
CA TYR A 96 11.88 40.19 2.45
C TYR A 96 10.54 40.09 3.16
N SER A 97 9.44 40.61 2.60
CA SER A 97 8.08 40.35 3.11
C SER A 97 7.73 38.88 2.93
N MET A 98 7.98 38.32 1.74
CA MET A 98 7.77 36.89 1.49
C MET A 98 8.64 36.02 2.42
N GLN A 99 9.92 36.35 2.58
CA GLN A 99 10.82 35.61 3.46
C GLN A 99 10.40 35.69 4.94
N GLY A 100 10.01 36.88 5.42
CA GLY A 100 9.48 37.06 6.77
C GLY A 100 8.19 36.27 7.02
N LEU A 101 7.28 36.23 6.03
CA LEU A 101 6.07 35.41 6.11
C LEU A 101 6.36 33.90 6.06
N ARG A 102 7.36 33.45 5.29
CA ARG A 102 7.83 32.05 5.29
C ARG A 102 8.34 31.62 6.66
N LEU A 103 9.25 32.41 7.25
CA LEU A 103 9.75 32.18 8.60
C LEU A 103 8.60 32.12 9.61
N ARG A 104 7.61 33.00 9.45
CA ARG A 104 6.43 33.00 10.30
C ARG A 104 5.57 31.76 10.15
N VAL A 105 5.33 31.26 8.93
CA VAL A 105 4.58 30.01 8.72
C VAL A 105 5.23 28.82 9.41
N ASP A 106 6.56 28.77 9.42
CA ASP A 106 7.31 27.66 10.04
C ASP A 106 7.32 27.77 11.57
N GLN A 107 7.19 28.97 12.15
CA GLN A 107 7.35 29.23 13.59
C GLN A 107 6.02 29.48 14.33
N ASP A 108 4.98 29.97 13.64
CA ASP A 108 3.68 30.34 14.20
C ASP A 108 2.57 29.38 13.72
N LYS A 109 2.27 28.37 14.54
CA LYS A 109 1.21 27.38 14.26
C LYS A 109 -0.19 27.99 14.13
N LEU A 110 -0.46 29.14 14.78
CA LEU A 110 -1.76 29.80 14.66
C LEU A 110 -1.90 30.47 13.30
N PHE A 111 -0.84 31.14 12.83
CA PHE A 111 -0.76 31.71 11.50
C PHE A 111 -0.89 30.63 10.41
N GLU A 112 -0.12 29.55 10.50
CA GLU A 112 -0.21 28.43 9.56
C GLU A 112 -1.64 27.86 9.51
N LYS A 113 -2.26 27.63 10.68
CA LYS A 113 -3.64 27.11 10.75
C LYS A 113 -4.66 28.08 10.17
N ALA A 114 -4.55 29.38 10.48
CA ALA A 114 -5.43 30.41 9.94
C ALA A 114 -5.31 30.47 8.41
N LEU A 115 -4.07 30.40 7.89
CA LEU A 115 -3.79 30.46 6.46
C LEU A 115 -4.41 29.26 5.73
N MET A 116 -4.24 28.05 6.26
CA MET A 116 -4.80 26.84 5.66
C MET A 116 -6.34 26.79 5.73
N ASN A 117 -6.96 27.39 6.75
CA ASN A 117 -8.42 27.46 6.86
C ASN A 117 -9.08 28.31 5.77
N THR A 118 -8.32 29.16 5.07
CA THR A 118 -8.83 29.96 3.96
C THR A 118 -9.10 29.14 2.68
N LYS A 119 -8.65 27.87 2.62
CA LYS A 119 -8.89 26.94 1.49
C LYS A 119 -8.48 27.57 0.14
N ASP A 120 -9.36 27.56 -0.85
CA ASP A 120 -9.10 28.12 -2.19
C ASP A 120 -9.64 29.56 -2.34
N ALA A 121 -9.92 30.25 -1.24
CA ALA A 121 -10.42 31.63 -1.26
C ALA A 121 -9.39 32.62 -1.81
N LEU A 122 -9.87 33.67 -2.50
CA LEU A 122 -9.09 34.85 -2.86
C LEU A 122 -8.82 35.68 -1.60
N LEU A 123 -7.54 35.96 -1.30
CA LEU A 123 -7.15 36.71 -0.10
C LEU A 123 -6.95 38.17 -0.43
N ILE A 124 -7.69 39.06 0.24
CA ILE A 124 -7.63 40.51 0.06
C ILE A 124 -7.22 41.15 1.39
N VAL A 125 -6.12 41.91 1.39
CA VAL A 125 -5.59 42.59 2.58
C VAL A 125 -6.12 44.02 2.62
N CYS A 126 -7.07 44.26 3.51
CA CYS A 126 -7.76 45.53 3.74
C CYS A 126 -6.99 46.44 4.70
N ASP A 127 -5.79 46.88 4.27
CA ASP A 127 -5.03 47.92 4.97
C ASP A 127 -5.20 49.28 4.28
N PRO A 128 -5.84 50.28 4.93
CA PRO A 128 -6.01 51.61 4.37
C PRO A 128 -4.70 52.41 4.26
N ARG A 129 -3.63 52.01 4.97
CA ARG A 129 -2.35 52.73 5.00
C ARG A 129 -1.36 52.24 3.94
N ASP A 130 -1.51 51.00 3.45
CA ASP A 130 -0.62 50.42 2.45
C ASP A 130 -1.41 50.03 1.18
N LYS A 131 -1.22 50.81 0.11
CA LYS A 131 -1.81 50.57 -1.21
C LYS A 131 -1.02 49.57 -2.06
N GLU A 132 0.17 49.17 -1.63
CA GLU A 132 1.06 48.27 -2.35
C GLU A 132 0.89 46.84 -1.83
N LEU A 133 1.12 46.61 -0.53
CA LEU A 133 0.93 45.31 0.11
C LEU A 133 -0.56 45.00 0.31
N GLY A 134 -1.35 46.01 0.71
CA GLY A 134 -2.80 45.94 0.82
C GLY A 134 -3.52 46.54 -0.39
N ILE A 135 -4.84 46.65 -0.28
CA ILE A 135 -5.68 47.32 -1.30
C ILE A 135 -5.85 48.82 -1.06
N GLY A 136 -5.38 49.37 0.07
CA GLY A 136 -5.56 50.79 0.38
C GLY A 136 -6.95 51.18 0.86
N MET A 137 -7.75 50.22 1.32
CA MET A 137 -9.09 50.41 1.89
C MET A 137 -9.24 49.52 3.12
N ASP A 138 -10.09 49.94 4.07
CA ASP A 138 -10.56 49.04 5.12
C ASP A 138 -11.63 48.05 4.60
N GLU A 139 -12.01 47.08 5.43
CA GLU A 139 -12.96 46.02 5.05
C GLU A 139 -14.33 46.57 4.64
N ASN A 140 -14.84 47.58 5.36
CA ASN A 140 -16.16 48.16 5.09
C ASN A 140 -16.14 48.94 3.77
N GLN A 141 -15.11 49.76 3.56
CA GLN A 141 -14.91 50.52 2.33
C GLN A 141 -14.78 49.60 1.11
N PHE A 142 -14.08 48.48 1.25
CA PHE A 142 -13.92 47.53 0.15
C PHE A 142 -15.24 46.84 -0.22
N VAL A 143 -16.04 46.44 0.78
CA VAL A 143 -17.35 45.82 0.55
C VAL A 143 -18.33 46.81 -0.09
N GLU A 144 -18.38 48.05 0.39
CA GLU A 144 -19.20 49.12 -0.21
C GLU A 144 -18.75 49.43 -1.65
N TRP A 145 -17.44 49.48 -1.87
CA TRP A 145 -16.86 49.69 -3.20
C TRP A 145 -17.23 48.56 -4.16
N MET A 146 -17.09 47.30 -3.76
CA MET A 146 -17.50 46.15 -4.59
C MET A 146 -18.99 46.18 -4.92
N ALA A 147 -19.84 46.54 -3.95
CA ALA A 147 -21.28 46.65 -4.17
C ALA A 147 -21.61 47.75 -5.20
N ARG A 148 -20.91 48.90 -5.13
CA ARG A 148 -21.07 50.00 -6.08
C ARG A 148 -20.61 49.64 -7.50
N GLU A 149 -19.46 48.98 -7.61
CA GLU A 149 -18.90 48.55 -8.90
C GLU A 149 -19.56 47.26 -9.44
N LYS A 150 -20.48 46.65 -8.67
CA LYS A 150 -21.09 45.34 -8.96
C LYS A 150 -20.03 44.27 -9.23
N ALA A 151 -18.94 44.31 -8.49
CA ALA A 151 -17.82 43.40 -8.64
C ALA A 151 -18.06 42.09 -7.89
N ASP A 152 -17.74 40.98 -8.55
CA ASP A 152 -17.69 39.65 -7.95
C ASP A 152 -16.23 39.18 -7.78
N SER A 153 -16.05 38.00 -7.19
CA SER A 153 -14.71 37.46 -6.95
C SER A 153 -13.90 37.23 -8.21
N GLN A 154 -14.54 36.88 -9.33
CA GLN A 154 -13.87 36.64 -10.61
C GLN A 154 -13.37 37.95 -11.21
N MET A 155 -14.16 39.01 -11.12
CA MET A 155 -13.77 40.33 -11.61
C MET A 155 -12.62 40.93 -10.80
N VAL A 156 -12.63 40.76 -9.48
CA VAL A 156 -11.50 41.14 -8.62
C VAL A 156 -10.26 40.32 -8.95
N GLU A 157 -10.38 39.00 -9.10
CA GLU A 157 -9.25 38.14 -9.50
C GLU A 157 -8.66 38.55 -10.86
N PHE A 158 -9.52 38.89 -11.83
CA PHE A 158 -9.11 39.38 -13.13
C PHE A 158 -8.31 40.69 -13.03
N TRP A 159 -8.77 41.65 -12.21
CA TRP A 159 -8.06 42.90 -11.98
C TRP A 159 -6.72 42.73 -11.26
N MET A 160 -6.62 41.75 -10.36
CA MET A 160 -5.34 41.43 -9.70
C MET A 160 -4.31 40.83 -10.66
N LYS A 161 -4.75 40.16 -11.73
CA LYS A 161 -3.85 39.61 -12.77
C LYS A 161 -3.54 40.62 -13.88
N ASN A 162 -4.40 41.61 -14.10
CA ASN A 162 -4.30 42.56 -15.21
C ASN A 162 -4.23 44.01 -14.71
N GLU A 163 -3.01 44.51 -14.54
CA GLU A 163 -2.76 45.84 -14.00
C GLU A 163 -3.35 46.96 -14.88
N ALA A 164 -3.34 46.80 -16.21
CA ALA A 164 -3.90 47.78 -17.15
C ALA A 164 -5.43 47.94 -17.05
N ALA A 165 -6.14 46.90 -16.59
CA ALA A 165 -7.59 46.90 -16.47
C ALA A 165 -8.07 47.16 -15.03
N LYS A 166 -7.13 47.30 -14.08
CA LYS A 166 -7.43 47.45 -12.65
C LYS A 166 -7.96 48.85 -12.34
N PRO A 167 -9.08 48.99 -11.60
CA PRO A 167 -9.57 50.28 -11.15
C PRO A 167 -8.54 51.01 -10.27
N LEU A 168 -8.35 52.32 -10.49
CA LEU A 168 -7.38 53.15 -9.73
C LEU A 168 -7.63 53.18 -8.21
N ALA A 169 -8.87 52.93 -7.78
CA ALA A 169 -9.23 52.85 -6.38
C ALA A 169 -8.66 51.60 -5.70
N LEU A 170 -8.41 50.52 -6.45
CA LEU A 170 -7.97 49.22 -5.95
C LEU A 170 -6.44 49.11 -5.95
N GLY A 171 -5.85 48.95 -4.77
CA GLY A 171 -4.40 48.80 -4.58
C GLY A 171 -3.77 47.53 -5.17
N GLY A 172 -2.54 47.25 -4.79
CA GLY A 172 -1.72 46.14 -5.31
C GLY A 172 -2.08 44.77 -4.71
N ASN A 173 -2.49 44.73 -3.45
CA ASN A 173 -2.78 43.48 -2.71
C ASN A 173 -1.65 42.43 -2.78
N GLN A 174 -0.40 42.87 -2.85
CA GLN A 174 0.74 41.95 -2.99
C GLN A 174 0.86 41.00 -1.80
N MET A 175 0.49 41.45 -0.61
CA MET A 175 0.50 40.60 0.57
C MET A 175 -0.56 39.49 0.48
N GLY A 176 -1.76 39.79 -0.04
CA GLY A 176 -2.77 38.77 -0.32
C GLY A 176 -2.23 37.70 -1.28
N PHE A 177 -1.51 38.13 -2.32
CA PHE A 177 -0.81 37.21 -3.24
C PHE A 177 0.26 36.38 -2.51
N PHE A 178 1.09 36.99 -1.66
CA PHE A 178 2.12 36.27 -0.90
C PHE A 178 1.53 35.19 0.00
N LEU A 179 0.43 35.50 0.69
CA LEU A 179 -0.27 34.53 1.54
C LEU A 179 -0.85 33.39 0.71
N MET A 180 -1.45 33.66 -0.46
CA MET A 180 -1.95 32.60 -1.35
C MET A 180 -0.82 31.71 -1.88
N TRP A 181 0.32 32.30 -2.23
CA TRP A 181 1.50 31.56 -2.66
C TRP A 181 2.08 30.71 -1.52
N LEU A 182 2.20 31.28 -0.32
CA LEU A 182 2.68 30.58 0.87
C LEU A 182 1.73 29.44 1.27
N ARG A 183 0.42 29.65 1.15
CA ARG A 183 -0.60 28.61 1.34
C ARG A 183 -0.40 27.45 0.37
N PHE A 184 -0.11 27.76 -0.90
CA PHE A 184 0.24 26.76 -1.91
C PHE A 184 1.54 26.02 -1.54
N GLU A 185 2.60 26.75 -1.19
CA GLU A 185 3.91 26.18 -0.81
C GLU A 185 3.80 25.23 0.39
N VAL A 186 3.07 25.63 1.44
CA VAL A 186 2.82 24.78 2.62
C VAL A 186 1.98 23.56 2.25
N ARG A 187 0.95 23.71 1.41
CA ARG A 187 0.13 22.59 0.93
C ARG A 187 0.96 21.58 0.16
N GLU A 188 1.80 22.03 -0.78
CA GLU A 188 2.66 21.16 -1.58
C GLU A 188 3.76 20.51 -0.73
N LYS A 189 4.36 21.22 0.23
CA LYS A 189 5.31 20.65 1.20
C LYS A 189 4.67 19.53 2.04
N ARG A 190 3.44 19.74 2.52
CA ARG A 190 2.67 18.72 3.26
C ARG A 190 2.31 17.53 2.38
N LYS A 191 1.87 17.76 1.14
CA LYS A 191 1.58 16.70 0.17
C LYS A 191 2.83 15.87 -0.13
N ALA A 192 3.95 16.52 -0.44
CA ALA A 192 5.22 15.84 -0.70
C ALA A 192 5.66 14.97 0.48
N ALA A 193 5.50 15.45 1.72
CA ALA A 193 5.78 14.66 2.92
C ALA A 193 4.85 13.45 3.10
N MET A 194 3.60 13.51 2.64
CA MET A 194 2.66 12.37 2.67
C MET A 194 2.91 11.36 1.53
N LEU A 195 3.53 11.80 0.43
CA LEU A 195 3.86 10.95 -0.72
C LEU A 195 5.22 10.25 -0.56
N ASN A 196 6.18 10.92 0.08
CA ASN A 196 7.55 10.43 0.22
C ASN A 196 7.84 10.06 1.67
N LYS A 197 7.82 8.75 1.96
CA LYS A 197 8.26 8.23 3.24
C LYS A 197 9.78 8.12 3.29
N GLN A 198 10.40 8.57 4.38
CA GLN A 198 11.82 8.30 4.63
C GLN A 198 12.02 6.81 4.94
N PRO A 199 13.00 6.15 4.29
CA PRO A 199 13.30 4.75 4.58
C PRO A 199 13.87 4.59 5.99
N LEU A 200 13.67 3.41 6.57
CA LEU A 200 14.26 3.01 7.83
C LEU A 200 15.65 2.44 7.57
N GLU A 201 16.61 2.80 8.43
CA GLU A 201 17.95 2.25 8.43
C GLU A 201 18.03 1.06 9.41
N ILE A 202 18.42 -0.11 8.89
CA ILE A 202 18.43 -1.38 9.62
C ILE A 202 19.76 -2.09 9.36
N GLU A 203 20.25 -2.86 10.32
CA GLU A 203 21.44 -3.70 10.14
C GLU A 203 21.18 -4.85 9.13
N GLY A 204 22.07 -4.97 8.15
CA GLY A 204 22.12 -6.05 7.18
C GLY A 204 22.63 -7.38 7.75
N LEU A 205 22.86 -8.34 6.86
CA LEU A 205 23.47 -9.64 7.10
C LEU A 205 25.00 -9.57 7.24
N SER A 206 25.66 -8.78 6.39
CA SER A 206 27.12 -8.75 6.28
C SER A 206 27.73 -7.66 7.16
N THR A 207 28.98 -7.85 7.57
CA THR A 207 29.82 -6.81 8.16
C THR A 207 30.75 -6.20 7.11
N ASP A 208 31.19 -4.97 7.34
CA ASP A 208 32.22 -4.30 6.56
C ASP A 208 33.64 -4.74 6.99
N ASN A 209 34.65 -4.11 6.41
CA ASN A 209 36.06 -4.40 6.68
C ASN A 209 36.49 -4.08 8.13
N ASP A 210 35.71 -3.25 8.84
CA ASP A 210 35.93 -2.83 10.22
C ASP A 210 35.04 -3.60 11.21
N ASP A 211 34.47 -4.74 10.77
CA ASP A 211 33.52 -5.59 11.52
C ASP A 211 32.20 -4.89 11.92
N ASN A 212 31.85 -3.76 11.32
CA ASN A 212 30.56 -3.09 11.54
C ASN A 212 29.48 -3.65 10.61
N PRO A 213 28.23 -3.83 11.08
CA PRO A 213 27.15 -4.30 10.22
C PRO A 213 26.85 -3.29 9.11
N ILE A 214 26.70 -3.78 7.86
CA ILE A 214 26.30 -2.94 6.73
C ILE A 214 24.86 -2.47 6.94
N ILE A 215 24.63 -1.16 6.84
CA ILE A 215 23.29 -0.58 7.01
C ILE A 215 22.50 -0.68 5.70
N ILE A 216 21.32 -1.28 5.76
CA ILE A 216 20.34 -1.34 4.67
C ILE A 216 19.23 -0.30 4.87
N LYS A 217 18.68 0.20 3.76
CA LYS A 217 17.53 1.12 3.73
C LYS A 217 16.27 0.38 3.27
N VAL A 218 15.21 0.45 4.08
CA VAL A 218 13.97 -0.30 3.86
C VAL A 218 12.71 0.51 4.19
N ASN A 219 11.68 0.41 3.36
CA ASN A 219 10.34 0.97 3.59
C ASN A 219 9.27 -0.16 3.69
N ASP A 220 7.99 0.20 3.77
CA ASP A 220 6.89 -0.78 3.90
C ASP A 220 6.60 -1.55 2.62
N GLN A 221 7.15 -1.17 1.46
CA GLN A 221 6.88 -1.83 0.18
C GLN A 221 7.55 -3.20 0.12
N ILE A 222 6.77 -4.24 -0.17
CA ILE A 222 7.28 -5.58 -0.46
C ILE A 222 7.41 -5.72 -1.98
N ILE A 223 8.55 -6.25 -2.43
CA ILE A 223 8.74 -6.69 -3.83
C ILE A 223 9.22 -8.14 -3.81
N SER A 224 8.46 -9.03 -4.45
CA SER A 224 8.92 -10.39 -4.71
C SER A 224 9.80 -10.44 -5.96
N LEU A 225 10.80 -11.33 -5.96
CA LEU A 225 11.68 -11.56 -7.12
C LEU A 225 10.98 -12.39 -8.20
N GLN A 226 9.87 -11.86 -8.71
CA GLN A 226 9.02 -12.45 -9.76
C GLN A 226 8.82 -11.47 -10.92
N GLY A 227 8.39 -11.97 -12.08
CA GLY A 227 8.12 -11.15 -13.26
C GLY A 227 9.35 -10.36 -13.69
N ILE A 228 9.23 -9.03 -13.74
CA ILE A 228 10.35 -8.14 -14.12
C ILE A 228 11.55 -8.27 -13.17
N PHE A 229 11.33 -8.58 -11.88
CA PHE A 229 12.38 -8.67 -10.85
C PHE A 229 13.00 -10.07 -10.72
N ARG A 230 12.44 -11.07 -11.40
CA ARG A 230 12.93 -12.45 -11.36
C ARG A 230 14.43 -12.60 -11.66
N PRO A 231 15.03 -11.83 -12.59
CA PRO A 231 16.46 -11.92 -12.86
C PRO A 231 17.37 -11.64 -11.66
N LEU A 232 16.87 -11.02 -10.59
CA LEU A 232 17.65 -10.77 -9.38
C LEU A 232 17.81 -12.03 -8.50
N SER A 233 16.96 -13.06 -8.64
CA SER A 233 17.04 -14.28 -7.82
C SER A 233 18.31 -15.11 -8.09
N ASN A 234 18.79 -15.84 -7.06
CA ASN A 234 19.87 -16.85 -7.21
C ASN A 234 19.50 -17.94 -8.22
N TYR A 235 18.20 -18.25 -8.33
CA TYR A 235 17.65 -19.34 -9.12
C TYR A 235 17.33 -18.97 -10.56
N TYR A 236 17.60 -17.71 -10.95
CA TYR A 236 17.45 -17.30 -12.34
C TYR A 236 18.65 -17.76 -13.19
N PRO A 237 18.44 -18.43 -14.33
CA PRO A 237 19.51 -18.97 -15.18
C PRO A 237 20.16 -17.86 -16.03
N LEU A 238 20.94 -16.99 -15.39
CA LEU A 238 21.77 -15.98 -16.06
C LEU A 238 23.25 -16.36 -15.96
N PRO A 239 23.88 -16.72 -17.10
CA PRO A 239 25.31 -17.03 -17.08
C PRO A 239 26.16 -15.80 -16.73
N PHE A 240 27.17 -16.00 -15.89
CA PHE A 240 28.15 -14.98 -15.52
C PHE A 240 29.55 -15.61 -15.43
N GLU A 241 30.59 -14.78 -15.46
CA GLU A 241 31.98 -15.24 -15.42
C GLU A 241 32.58 -14.98 -14.04
N MET A 242 33.32 -15.95 -13.50
CA MET A 242 33.99 -15.80 -12.22
C MET A 242 35.31 -16.55 -12.25
N LYS A 243 36.42 -15.86 -11.97
CA LYS A 243 37.78 -16.42 -12.02
C LYS A 243 38.12 -17.11 -13.36
N GLY A 244 37.63 -16.57 -14.48
CA GLY A 244 37.88 -17.09 -15.83
C GLY A 244 36.99 -18.27 -16.25
N GLU A 245 36.07 -18.72 -15.40
CA GLU A 245 35.10 -19.77 -15.71
C GLU A 245 33.69 -19.20 -15.84
N ARG A 246 32.90 -19.76 -16.76
CA ARG A 246 31.51 -19.34 -17.00
C ARG A 246 30.54 -20.29 -16.30
N TYR A 247 29.74 -19.75 -15.38
CA TYR A 247 28.74 -20.50 -14.62
C TYR A 247 27.33 -20.17 -15.11
N ARG A 248 26.41 -21.14 -15.08
CA ARG A 248 25.02 -20.96 -15.56
C ARG A 248 24.14 -20.13 -14.63
N SER A 249 24.38 -20.22 -13.32
CA SER A 249 23.68 -19.45 -12.29
C SER A 249 24.46 -19.44 -10.97
N VAL A 250 24.00 -18.66 -10.00
CA VAL A 250 24.61 -18.55 -8.66
C VAL A 250 24.65 -19.92 -7.96
N GLU A 251 23.57 -20.69 -8.08
CA GLU A 251 23.50 -22.03 -7.49
C GLU A 251 24.49 -23.01 -8.14
N HIS A 252 24.71 -22.94 -9.46
CA HIS A 252 25.70 -23.80 -10.12
C HIS A 252 27.11 -23.56 -9.57
N TYR A 253 27.50 -22.30 -9.39
CA TYR A 253 28.78 -21.94 -8.78
C TYR A 253 28.88 -22.47 -7.34
N ALA A 254 27.87 -22.20 -6.51
CA ALA A 254 27.90 -22.56 -5.10
C ALA A 254 27.97 -24.08 -4.88
N TYR A 255 27.18 -24.85 -5.62
CA TYR A 255 27.19 -26.32 -5.52
C TYR A 255 28.45 -26.95 -6.12
N GLU A 256 29.03 -26.38 -7.17
CA GLU A 256 30.33 -26.84 -7.67
C GLU A 256 31.41 -26.67 -6.59
N LYS A 257 31.50 -25.49 -5.94
CA LYS A 257 32.48 -25.28 -4.87
C LYS A 257 32.23 -26.16 -3.65
N LEU A 258 30.96 -26.48 -3.35
CA LEU A 258 30.62 -27.47 -2.33
C LEU A 258 31.16 -28.85 -2.70
N PHE A 259 30.96 -29.31 -3.94
CA PHE A 259 31.40 -30.63 -4.40
C PHE A 259 32.92 -30.74 -4.38
N ILE A 260 33.63 -29.69 -4.82
CA ILE A 260 35.09 -29.60 -4.73
C ILE A 260 35.55 -29.65 -3.26
N ALA A 261 34.88 -28.90 -2.37
CA ALA A 261 35.23 -28.88 -0.94
C ALA A 261 34.95 -30.21 -0.21
N LEU A 262 34.01 -31.01 -0.73
CA LEU A 262 33.71 -32.37 -0.28
C LEU A 262 34.58 -33.43 -0.97
N LYS A 263 35.46 -33.03 -1.91
CA LYS A 263 36.36 -33.91 -2.66
C LYS A 263 35.62 -34.98 -3.47
N LEU A 264 34.48 -34.62 -4.07
CA LEU A 264 33.77 -35.47 -5.01
C LEU A 264 34.48 -35.52 -6.36
N ASP A 265 34.17 -36.53 -7.18
CA ASP A 265 34.80 -36.74 -8.48
C ASP A 265 34.29 -35.78 -9.57
N ASP A 266 35.07 -35.62 -10.64
CA ASP A 266 34.77 -34.70 -11.74
C ASP A 266 33.44 -35.02 -12.44
N LYS A 267 33.01 -36.30 -12.42
CA LYS A 267 31.70 -36.70 -12.97
C LYS A 267 30.54 -36.12 -12.17
N CYS A 268 30.66 -36.02 -10.85
CA CYS A 268 29.65 -35.36 -10.03
C CYS A 268 29.62 -33.85 -10.30
N ILE A 269 30.77 -33.22 -10.52
CA ILE A 269 30.87 -31.81 -10.88
C ILE A 269 30.24 -31.54 -12.26
N GLU A 270 30.52 -32.39 -13.25
CA GLU A 270 29.92 -32.30 -14.59
C GLU A 270 28.38 -32.40 -14.52
N LYS A 271 27.84 -33.19 -13.59
CA LYS A 271 26.38 -33.27 -13.37
C LYS A 271 25.79 -31.98 -12.80
N VAL A 272 26.50 -31.28 -11.91
CA VAL A 272 26.11 -29.93 -11.49
C VAL A 272 26.07 -29.02 -12.71
N GLN A 273 27.14 -28.97 -13.50
CA GLN A 273 27.29 -28.07 -14.65
C GLN A 273 26.30 -28.34 -15.78
N THR A 274 25.88 -29.60 -15.98
CA THR A 274 24.95 -30.00 -17.04
C THR A 274 23.48 -29.88 -16.65
N THR A 275 23.16 -29.74 -15.37
CA THR A 275 21.79 -29.49 -14.89
C THR A 275 21.25 -28.20 -15.53
N VAL A 276 20.02 -28.24 -16.03
CA VAL A 276 19.46 -27.13 -16.83
C VAL A 276 18.87 -26.06 -15.93
N LEU A 277 17.97 -26.44 -15.02
CA LEU A 277 17.27 -25.51 -14.14
C LEU A 277 18.05 -25.33 -12.83
N PRO A 278 18.31 -24.08 -12.38
CA PRO A 278 19.01 -23.83 -11.12
C PRO A 278 18.32 -24.44 -9.89
N VAL A 279 16.98 -24.49 -9.86
CA VAL A 279 16.20 -25.08 -8.76
C VAL A 279 16.49 -26.58 -8.61
N ASP A 280 16.71 -27.27 -9.72
CA ASP A 280 16.99 -28.71 -9.72
C ASP A 280 18.39 -29.06 -9.21
N VAL A 281 19.32 -28.09 -9.17
CA VAL A 281 20.70 -28.31 -8.71
C VAL A 281 20.72 -28.81 -7.27
N ALA A 282 19.89 -28.24 -6.39
CA ALA A 282 19.80 -28.65 -5.00
C ALA A 282 19.23 -30.08 -4.86
N THR A 283 18.17 -30.38 -5.62
CA THR A 283 17.53 -31.71 -5.65
C THR A 283 18.49 -32.77 -6.18
N MET A 284 19.21 -32.46 -7.26
CA MET A 284 20.23 -33.31 -7.84
C MET A 284 21.37 -33.54 -6.84
N ALA A 285 21.90 -32.46 -6.24
CA ALA A 285 22.98 -32.55 -5.27
C ALA A 285 22.61 -33.44 -4.08
N LYS A 286 21.41 -33.27 -3.52
CA LYS A 286 20.90 -34.11 -2.42
C LYS A 286 20.89 -35.59 -2.82
N ARG A 287 20.37 -35.94 -4.00
CA ARG A 287 20.35 -37.33 -4.50
C ARG A 287 21.76 -37.92 -4.61
N PHE A 288 22.73 -37.14 -5.07
CA PHE A 288 24.12 -37.59 -5.22
C PHE A 288 24.84 -37.76 -3.89
N LEU A 289 24.69 -36.81 -2.97
CA LEU A 289 25.27 -36.87 -1.63
C LEU A 289 24.77 -38.08 -0.84
N THR A 290 23.46 -38.37 -0.92
CA THR A 290 22.89 -39.59 -0.34
C THR A 290 23.43 -40.85 -1.00
N LYS A 291 23.55 -40.87 -2.34
CA LYS A 291 24.09 -42.04 -3.07
C LYS A 291 25.55 -42.35 -2.74
N HIS A 292 26.35 -41.33 -2.44
CA HIS A 292 27.77 -41.47 -2.09
C HIS A 292 28.01 -41.58 -0.57
N GLU A 293 26.94 -41.71 0.21
CA GLU A 293 26.99 -41.88 1.68
C GLU A 293 27.81 -40.80 2.39
N ILE A 294 27.76 -39.56 1.88
CA ILE A 294 28.48 -38.44 2.48
C ILE A 294 27.82 -38.11 3.84
N PRO A 295 28.59 -38.07 4.96
CA PRO A 295 28.03 -37.78 6.27
C PRO A 295 27.41 -36.38 6.33
N ASP A 296 26.21 -36.26 6.92
CA ASP A 296 25.53 -34.98 7.10
C ASP A 296 26.38 -33.95 7.85
N SER A 297 27.18 -34.40 8.84
CA SER A 297 28.11 -33.56 9.58
C SER A 297 29.21 -32.92 8.71
N ALA A 298 29.64 -33.61 7.65
CA ALA A 298 30.61 -33.08 6.70
C ALA A 298 29.97 -32.00 5.80
N ILE A 299 28.69 -32.17 5.46
CA ILE A 299 27.91 -31.18 4.69
C ILE A 299 27.67 -29.94 5.56
N GLU A 300 27.19 -30.13 6.80
CA GLU A 300 26.95 -29.05 7.77
C GLU A 300 28.20 -28.20 8.02
N ALA A 301 29.38 -28.84 8.15
CA ALA A 301 30.65 -28.16 8.32
C ALA A 301 31.04 -27.25 7.13
N LYS A 302 30.42 -27.41 5.96
CA LYS A 302 30.65 -26.60 4.75
C LYS A 302 29.53 -25.60 4.45
N MET A 303 28.38 -25.67 5.13
CA MET A 303 27.23 -24.79 4.85
C MET A 303 27.56 -23.30 5.01
N SER A 304 28.37 -22.93 6.01
CA SER A 304 28.80 -21.53 6.19
C SER A 304 29.69 -21.03 5.04
N LYS A 305 30.47 -21.91 4.40
CA LYS A 305 31.24 -21.57 3.20
C LYS A 305 30.35 -21.48 1.97
N MET A 306 29.35 -22.35 1.87
CA MET A 306 28.35 -22.31 0.81
C MET A 306 27.59 -20.99 0.77
N ASP A 307 27.23 -20.45 1.94
CA ASP A 307 26.63 -19.13 2.04
C ASP A 307 27.54 -18.05 1.45
N ARG A 308 28.84 -18.06 1.78
CA ARG A 308 29.82 -17.11 1.23
C ARG A 308 29.97 -17.26 -0.29
N TRP A 309 29.98 -18.48 -0.80
CA TRP A 309 30.06 -18.73 -2.25
C TRP A 309 28.85 -18.16 -2.99
N ARG A 310 27.63 -18.33 -2.45
CA ARG A 310 26.43 -17.70 -3.00
C ARG A 310 26.51 -16.17 -2.96
N GLN A 311 26.95 -15.60 -1.84
CA GLN A 311 27.11 -14.14 -1.72
C GLN A 311 28.10 -13.59 -2.76
N SER A 312 29.27 -14.21 -2.89
CA SER A 312 30.29 -13.80 -3.87
C SER A 312 29.79 -13.95 -5.30
N ALA A 313 29.17 -15.07 -5.65
CA ALA A 313 28.59 -15.27 -6.97
C ALA A 313 27.49 -14.24 -7.30
N MET A 314 26.61 -13.93 -6.34
CA MET A 314 25.59 -12.90 -6.54
C MET A 314 26.21 -11.51 -6.74
N LYS A 315 27.22 -11.14 -5.93
CA LYS A 315 27.97 -9.89 -6.12
C LYS A 315 28.53 -9.78 -7.54
N HIS A 316 29.18 -10.84 -8.04
CA HIS A 316 29.72 -10.87 -9.40
C HIS A 316 28.63 -10.81 -10.48
N LYS A 317 27.55 -11.58 -10.33
CA LYS A 317 26.39 -11.57 -11.24
C LYS A 317 25.81 -10.15 -11.42
N ILE A 318 25.66 -9.40 -10.33
CA ILE A 318 25.15 -8.03 -10.36
C ILE A 318 26.21 -7.06 -10.91
N ALA A 319 27.46 -7.15 -10.43
CA ALA A 319 28.53 -6.23 -10.83
C ALA A 319 28.85 -6.30 -12.34
N GLN A 320 28.76 -7.48 -12.96
CA GLN A 320 29.04 -7.66 -14.39
C GLN A 320 27.87 -7.27 -15.30
N ASN A 321 26.68 -6.99 -14.75
CA ASN A 321 25.49 -6.74 -15.54
C ASN A 321 24.83 -5.42 -15.14
N GLU A 322 25.09 -4.37 -15.92
CA GLU A 322 24.55 -3.03 -15.69
C GLU A 322 23.01 -3.03 -15.62
N TYR A 323 22.34 -3.84 -16.46
CA TYR A 323 20.89 -3.97 -16.43
C TYR A 323 20.39 -4.47 -15.06
N LEU A 324 21.06 -5.47 -14.47
CA LEU A 324 20.69 -5.95 -13.13
C LEU A 324 20.98 -4.93 -12.03
N GLN A 325 22.03 -4.12 -12.16
CA GLN A 325 22.29 -3.01 -11.22
C GLN A 325 21.14 -2.01 -11.26
N GLN A 326 20.72 -1.62 -12.46
CA GLN A 326 19.64 -0.68 -12.68
C GLN A 326 18.29 -1.25 -12.23
N LEU A 327 18.01 -2.52 -12.54
CA LEU A 327 16.85 -3.25 -12.05
C LEU A 327 16.83 -3.30 -10.51
N LEU A 328 17.97 -3.52 -9.86
CA LEU A 328 18.06 -3.51 -8.40
C LEU A 328 17.83 -2.11 -7.81
N LEU A 329 18.44 -1.06 -8.36
CA LEU A 329 18.24 0.34 -7.93
C LEU A 329 16.78 0.78 -8.08
N SER A 330 16.11 0.29 -9.12
CA SER A 330 14.72 0.65 -9.41
C SER A 330 13.70 0.06 -8.44
N THR A 331 14.11 -0.89 -7.59
CA THR A 331 13.29 -1.35 -6.46
C THR A 331 13.14 -0.30 -5.35
N GLY A 332 13.84 0.84 -5.45
CA GLY A 332 13.80 1.91 -4.45
C GLY A 332 14.28 1.41 -3.09
N ASP A 333 13.56 1.73 -2.02
CA ASP A 333 13.85 1.22 -0.68
C ASP A 333 12.93 0.03 -0.29
N ALA A 334 12.36 -0.69 -1.25
CA ALA A 334 11.48 -1.82 -0.95
C ALA A 334 12.21 -2.96 -0.22
N LEU A 335 11.48 -3.71 0.60
CA LEU A 335 11.90 -4.99 1.16
C LEU A 335 11.74 -6.06 0.08
N LEU A 336 12.87 -6.62 -0.34
CA LEU A 336 12.93 -7.65 -1.38
C LEU A 336 12.74 -9.05 -0.77
N ILE A 337 11.88 -9.87 -1.36
CA ILE A 337 11.67 -11.27 -0.96
C ILE A 337 11.87 -12.21 -2.14
N ASP A 338 12.65 -13.27 -1.96
CA ASP A 338 12.80 -14.32 -2.97
C ASP A 338 11.83 -15.48 -2.67
N CYS A 339 10.66 -15.48 -3.31
CA CYS A 339 9.64 -16.53 -3.14
C CYS A 339 9.87 -17.76 -4.04
N CYS A 340 11.04 -17.89 -4.67
CA CYS A 340 11.36 -19.07 -5.48
C CYS A 340 11.43 -20.34 -4.61
N GLU A 341 11.08 -21.49 -5.19
CA GLU A 341 11.32 -22.78 -4.54
C GLU A 341 12.83 -23.03 -4.44
N GLY A 342 13.35 -23.19 -3.22
CA GLY A 342 14.78 -23.31 -3.02
C GLY A 342 15.19 -23.58 -1.58
N ASP A 343 16.43 -23.24 -1.26
CA ASP A 343 16.99 -23.33 0.09
C ASP A 343 16.19 -22.39 1.03
N PRO A 344 15.52 -22.89 2.07
CA PRO A 344 14.69 -22.08 2.96
C PRO A 344 15.45 -21.00 3.72
N MET A 345 16.78 -21.07 3.81
CA MET A 345 17.58 -20.00 4.42
C MET A 345 17.83 -18.84 3.46
N TRP A 346 17.80 -19.10 2.16
CA TRP A 346 18.07 -18.12 1.11
C TRP A 346 16.81 -17.54 0.49
N THR A 347 15.78 -18.37 0.35
CA THR A 347 14.45 -18.01 -0.13
C THR A 347 13.54 -17.68 1.05
N CYS A 348 12.43 -17.01 0.78
CA CYS A 348 11.36 -16.74 1.73
C CYS A 348 10.25 -17.77 1.49
N ALA A 349 9.97 -18.61 2.49
CA ALA A 349 8.89 -19.60 2.39
C ALA A 349 7.47 -18.99 2.44
N SER A 350 7.36 -17.69 2.69
CA SER A 350 6.11 -16.94 2.70
C SER A 350 5.88 -16.23 1.37
N SER A 351 4.62 -16.10 0.98
CA SER A 351 4.23 -15.35 -0.22
C SER A 351 4.21 -13.84 0.01
N GLU A 352 4.25 -13.08 -1.09
CA GLU A 352 4.02 -11.64 -1.09
C GLU A 352 2.65 -11.29 -0.47
N ARG A 353 1.63 -12.11 -0.75
CA ARG A 353 0.27 -11.97 -0.20
C ARG A 353 0.27 -11.98 1.34
N GLU A 354 0.99 -12.93 1.93
CA GLU A 354 1.09 -13.08 3.38
C GLU A 354 1.85 -11.90 4.01
N MET A 355 2.99 -11.51 3.44
CA MET A 355 3.80 -10.37 3.94
C MET A 355 3.02 -9.06 3.94
N GLN A 356 2.36 -8.75 2.82
CA GLN A 356 1.50 -7.57 2.73
C GLN A 356 0.33 -7.62 3.72
N ARG A 357 -0.24 -8.80 4.01
CA ARG A 357 -1.29 -8.97 5.04
C ARG A 357 -0.73 -8.71 6.43
N LEU A 358 0.47 -9.19 6.75
CA LEU A 358 1.10 -8.92 8.05
C LEU A 358 1.34 -7.42 8.26
N LEU A 359 1.76 -6.71 7.21
CA LEU A 359 1.94 -5.26 7.24
C LEU A 359 0.64 -4.46 7.38
N THR A 360 -0.55 -5.05 7.26
CA THR A 360 -1.78 -4.33 7.63
C THR A 360 -1.92 -4.13 9.13
N LYS A 361 -1.26 -4.97 9.95
CA LYS A 361 -1.37 -4.92 11.41
C LYS A 361 -0.71 -3.63 11.93
N PRO A 362 -1.37 -2.84 12.80
CA PRO A 362 -0.87 -1.54 13.26
C PRO A 362 0.52 -1.57 13.90
N TYR A 363 0.89 -2.70 14.51
CA TYR A 363 2.11 -2.88 15.29
C TYR A 363 3.22 -3.64 14.56
N ILE A 364 2.99 -4.07 13.31
CA ILE A 364 4.01 -4.75 12.50
C ILE A 364 4.54 -3.76 11.46
N GLY A 365 5.86 -3.58 11.44
CA GLY A 365 6.59 -2.84 10.41
C GLY A 365 7.64 -3.70 9.70
N PRO A 366 8.32 -3.15 8.68
CA PRO A 366 9.35 -3.86 7.93
C PRO A 366 10.54 -4.32 8.79
N ALA A 367 10.88 -3.56 9.85
CA ALA A 367 11.93 -3.94 10.79
C ALA A 367 11.60 -5.24 11.55
N ASP A 368 10.33 -5.46 11.90
CA ASP A 368 9.89 -6.69 12.55
C ASP A 368 10.00 -7.88 11.59
N LEU A 369 9.61 -7.70 10.32
CA LEU A 369 9.72 -8.73 9.29
C LEU A 369 11.18 -9.15 9.07
N ILE A 370 12.09 -8.19 8.90
CA ILE A 370 13.53 -8.47 8.71
C ILE A 370 14.11 -9.19 9.93
N LYS A 371 13.71 -8.79 11.13
CA LYS A 371 14.14 -9.46 12.36
C LYS A 371 13.72 -10.93 12.38
N TRP A 372 12.47 -11.23 12.00
CA TRP A 372 11.98 -12.63 11.91
C TRP A 372 12.64 -13.43 10.80
N MET A 373 13.02 -12.79 9.69
CA MET A 373 13.76 -13.40 8.59
C MET A 373 15.19 -13.79 8.99
N ARG A 374 15.89 -12.91 9.74
CA ARG A 374 17.29 -13.12 10.14
C ARG A 374 17.47 -14.25 11.15
N ASN A 375 16.64 -14.31 12.19
CA ASN A 375 16.87 -15.21 13.33
C ASN A 375 15.60 -15.96 13.79
N LYS A 376 15.80 -17.22 14.21
CA LYS A 376 14.85 -17.97 15.04
C LYS A 376 15.01 -17.56 16.51
N ASP A 377 14.72 -16.31 16.84
CA ASP A 377 14.72 -15.86 18.24
C ASP A 377 13.47 -16.38 18.98
N ASP A 378 13.55 -16.56 20.31
CA ASP A 378 12.40 -16.88 21.17
C ASP A 378 11.26 -15.84 21.11
N LYS A 379 11.55 -14.66 20.54
CA LYS A 379 10.60 -13.55 20.33
C LYS A 379 9.79 -13.68 19.05
N THR A 380 10.16 -14.57 18.12
CA THR A 380 9.38 -14.82 16.90
C THR A 380 8.14 -15.65 17.27
N PRO A 381 6.91 -15.17 16.98
CA PRO A 381 5.71 -15.95 17.24
C PRO A 381 5.79 -17.32 16.57
N LYS A 382 5.41 -18.40 17.26
CA LYS A 382 5.48 -19.77 16.71
C LYS A 382 4.72 -19.93 15.39
N THR A 383 3.64 -19.18 15.21
CA THR A 383 2.83 -19.14 13.98
C THR A 383 3.52 -18.45 12.80
N LEU A 384 4.62 -17.74 13.04
CA LEU A 384 5.43 -17.02 12.04
C LEU A 384 6.84 -17.64 11.91
N ALA A 385 7.06 -18.83 12.46
CA ALA A 385 8.36 -19.49 12.40
C ALA A 385 8.77 -19.89 10.97
N HIS A 386 7.83 -19.97 10.03
CA HIS A 386 8.09 -20.21 8.61
C HIS A 386 8.62 -18.98 7.87
N LEU A 387 8.59 -17.78 8.48
CA LEU A 387 9.11 -16.55 7.87
C LEU A 387 10.65 -16.45 7.90
N ILE A 388 11.33 -17.37 8.57
CA ILE A 388 12.80 -17.42 8.64
C ILE A 388 13.36 -17.65 7.23
N GLY A 389 14.43 -16.93 6.87
CA GLY A 389 15.11 -17.09 5.57
C GLY A 389 15.34 -15.76 4.85
N ASN A 390 15.20 -15.79 3.53
CA ASN A 390 15.32 -14.63 2.64
C ASN A 390 16.71 -13.95 2.60
N LYS A 391 17.80 -14.71 2.77
CA LYS A 391 19.15 -14.15 2.62
C LYS A 391 19.40 -13.53 1.24
N THR A 392 18.77 -14.03 0.17
CA THR A 392 18.87 -13.44 -1.17
C THR A 392 18.38 -11.99 -1.16
N GLY A 393 17.17 -11.76 -0.65
CA GLY A 393 16.57 -10.42 -0.60
C GLY A 393 17.40 -9.44 0.24
N LEU A 394 17.86 -9.87 1.42
CA LEU A 394 18.68 -9.04 2.31
C LEU A 394 20.04 -8.69 1.69
N LEU A 395 20.73 -9.65 1.05
CA LEU A 395 21.98 -9.39 0.35
C LEU A 395 21.79 -8.39 -0.80
N LEU A 396 20.70 -8.53 -1.57
CA LEU A 396 20.39 -7.58 -2.64
C LEU A 396 20.13 -6.17 -2.10
N MET A 397 19.49 -6.03 -0.93
CA MET A 397 19.31 -4.73 -0.28
C MET A 397 20.64 -4.09 0.15
N GLU A 398 21.61 -4.87 0.62
CA GLU A 398 22.97 -4.38 0.90
C GLU A 398 23.68 -3.91 -0.38
N LEU A 399 23.60 -4.71 -1.45
CA LEU A 399 24.20 -4.36 -2.74
C LEU A 399 23.56 -3.11 -3.33
N ARG A 400 22.23 -2.97 -3.17
CA ARG A 400 21.49 -1.78 -3.59
C ARG A 400 22.00 -0.50 -2.92
N VAL A 401 22.26 -0.54 -1.60
CA VAL A 401 22.80 0.62 -0.88
C VAL A 401 24.20 0.98 -1.37
N LYS A 402 25.06 -0.03 -1.60
CA LYS A 402 26.40 0.19 -2.16
C LYS A 402 26.34 0.81 -3.55
N LEU A 403 25.52 0.27 -4.45
CA LEU A 403 25.34 0.79 -5.80
C LEU A 403 24.75 2.21 -5.80
N ALA A 404 23.75 2.48 -4.94
CA ALA A 404 23.14 3.79 -4.84
C ALA A 404 24.12 4.88 -4.34
N SER A 405 25.19 4.51 -3.64
CA SER A 405 26.27 5.44 -3.25
C SER A 405 27.25 5.75 -4.39
N GLN A 406 27.29 4.88 -5.41
CA GLN A 406 28.23 4.97 -6.53
C GLN A 406 27.57 5.52 -7.80
N THR A 407 26.24 5.58 -7.85
CA THR A 407 25.49 5.91 -9.06
C THR A 407 24.31 6.83 -8.74
N GLU A 408 24.27 7.99 -9.41
CA GLU A 408 23.15 8.93 -9.34
C GLU A 408 22.03 8.60 -10.34
N SER A 409 22.34 7.86 -11.42
CA SER A 409 21.38 7.47 -12.45
C SER A 409 20.50 6.30 -12.00
N ARG A 410 19.18 6.47 -12.15
CA ARG A 410 18.20 5.40 -11.94
C ARG A 410 17.37 5.23 -13.21
N ILE A 411 17.46 4.07 -13.85
CA ILE A 411 16.69 3.82 -15.07
C ILE A 411 15.20 3.57 -14.74
N PRO A 412 14.27 4.15 -15.51
CA PRO A 412 12.86 3.80 -15.48
C PRO A 412 12.63 2.31 -15.80
N LEU A 413 11.95 1.61 -14.90
CA LEU A 413 11.55 0.22 -15.06
C LEU A 413 10.54 -0.07 -16.15
N ILE A 414 10.04 0.91 -16.91
CA ILE A 414 9.12 0.68 -18.03
C ILE A 414 9.35 1.72 -19.11
N SER A 415 9.11 1.30 -20.36
CA SER A 415 9.06 2.18 -21.52
C SER A 415 8.20 3.42 -21.24
N HIS A 416 8.79 4.60 -21.42
CA HIS A 416 8.13 5.87 -21.19
C HIS A 416 6.78 5.92 -21.93
N PHE A 417 5.71 6.15 -21.17
CA PHE A 417 4.41 6.42 -21.77
C PHE A 417 4.37 7.89 -22.16
N ASN A 418 4.00 8.20 -23.40
CA ASN A 418 3.85 9.58 -23.83
C ASN A 418 2.55 10.16 -23.24
N THR A 419 2.65 10.73 -22.04
CA THR A 419 1.52 11.33 -21.31
C THR A 419 1.14 12.71 -21.81
N ALA A 420 1.97 13.38 -22.63
CA ALA A 420 1.73 14.77 -23.05
C ALA A 420 0.38 14.94 -23.74
N SER A 421 -0.05 13.92 -24.50
CA SER A 421 -1.33 13.94 -25.19
C SER A 421 -2.54 13.66 -24.29
N LEU A 422 -2.35 12.93 -23.19
CA LEU A 422 -3.42 12.64 -22.23
C LEU A 422 -3.53 13.74 -21.18
N SER A 423 -2.42 14.25 -20.65
CA SER A 423 -2.39 15.20 -19.52
C SER A 423 -3.13 16.51 -19.79
N SER A 424 -3.21 16.92 -21.05
CA SER A 424 -3.97 18.10 -21.48
C SER A 424 -5.50 17.89 -21.48
N ILE A 425 -5.95 16.64 -21.64
CA ILE A 425 -7.36 16.28 -21.87
C ILE A 425 -8.00 15.70 -20.60
N VAL A 426 -7.23 15.03 -19.73
CA VAL A 426 -7.78 14.37 -18.52
C VAL A 426 -8.60 15.34 -17.65
N SER A 427 -9.87 14.98 -17.45
CA SER A 427 -10.80 15.66 -16.56
C SER A 427 -10.53 15.34 -15.08
N PRO A 428 -11.11 16.10 -14.12
CA PRO A 428 -11.00 15.79 -12.70
C PRO A 428 -11.62 14.44 -12.28
N ASN A 429 -12.47 13.84 -13.13
CA ASN A 429 -13.20 12.63 -12.80
C ASN A 429 -12.31 11.39 -12.89
N VAL A 430 -12.44 10.50 -11.92
CA VAL A 430 -11.76 9.20 -11.86
C VAL A 430 -12.80 8.09 -11.90
N ILE A 431 -12.69 7.21 -12.88
CA ILE A 431 -13.50 6.00 -13.04
C ILE A 431 -12.62 4.79 -12.73
N CYS A 432 -13.00 4.06 -11.70
CA CYS A 432 -12.31 2.85 -11.27
C CYS A 432 -12.98 1.62 -11.90
N PHE A 433 -12.18 0.62 -12.23
CA PHE A 433 -12.67 -0.68 -12.71
C PHE A 433 -11.77 -1.81 -12.21
N THR A 434 -12.27 -3.05 -12.22
CA THR A 434 -11.58 -4.24 -11.71
C THR A 434 -11.33 -5.28 -12.82
N ALA A 435 -10.82 -6.46 -12.47
CA ALA A 435 -10.46 -7.48 -13.47
C ALA A 435 -11.68 -8.18 -14.10
N GLU A 436 -12.85 -8.10 -13.47
CA GLU A 436 -14.14 -8.56 -14.01
C GLU A 436 -14.76 -7.57 -15.02
N SER A 437 -14.25 -6.33 -15.07
CA SER A 437 -14.76 -5.30 -15.97
C SER A 437 -14.62 -5.70 -17.44
N VAL A 438 -15.56 -5.21 -18.26
CA VAL A 438 -15.47 -5.30 -19.73
C VAL A 438 -14.23 -4.60 -20.32
N PHE A 439 -13.58 -3.74 -19.53
CA PHE A 439 -12.35 -3.06 -19.91
C PHE A 439 -11.08 -3.89 -19.67
N HIS A 440 -11.20 -5.02 -18.99
CA HIS A 440 -10.06 -5.87 -18.66
C HIS A 440 -9.86 -6.97 -19.72
N PRO A 441 -8.61 -7.35 -20.08
CA PRO A 441 -8.37 -8.45 -21.03
C PRO A 441 -8.91 -9.82 -20.61
N LEU A 442 -9.25 -9.97 -19.33
CA LEU A 442 -9.83 -11.20 -18.78
C LEU A 442 -11.33 -11.33 -19.07
N TYR A 443 -11.98 -10.25 -19.51
CA TYR A 443 -13.39 -10.31 -19.88
C TYR A 443 -13.61 -11.38 -20.96
N PRO A 444 -14.51 -12.36 -20.75
CA PRO A 444 -14.65 -13.55 -21.59
C PRO A 444 -15.46 -13.25 -22.87
N ALA A 445 -14.97 -12.31 -23.67
CA ALA A 445 -15.56 -11.96 -24.97
C ALA A 445 -14.69 -12.48 -26.11
N GLU A 446 -15.30 -13.26 -27.00
CA GLU A 446 -14.58 -13.87 -28.12
C GLU A 446 -14.07 -12.79 -29.10
N ILE A 447 -12.84 -12.96 -29.58
CA ILE A 447 -12.23 -12.06 -30.57
C ILE A 447 -11.59 -12.86 -31.71
N ARG A 448 -11.60 -12.28 -32.91
CA ARG A 448 -10.94 -12.82 -34.10
C ARG A 448 -9.83 -11.88 -34.60
N VAL A 449 -8.78 -12.43 -35.17
CA VAL A 449 -7.70 -11.61 -35.79
C VAL A 449 -8.01 -11.30 -37.25
N MET A 450 -8.50 -12.30 -37.98
CA MET A 450 -8.90 -12.17 -39.38
C MET A 450 -10.18 -12.96 -39.63
N GLU A 451 -10.92 -12.56 -40.68
CA GLU A 451 -12.07 -13.34 -41.13
C GLU A 451 -11.64 -14.73 -41.61
N GLY A 452 -12.34 -15.77 -41.15
CA GLY A 452 -12.05 -17.18 -41.44
C GLY A 452 -11.04 -17.87 -40.51
N GLN A 453 -10.37 -17.15 -39.60
CA GLN A 453 -9.50 -17.75 -38.57
C GLN A 453 -10.27 -18.19 -37.31
N PRO A 454 -9.72 -19.14 -36.52
CA PRO A 454 -10.32 -19.57 -35.27
C PRO A 454 -10.46 -18.40 -34.28
N LEU A 455 -11.55 -18.43 -33.51
CA LEU A 455 -11.84 -17.46 -32.47
C LEU A 455 -10.95 -17.71 -31.25
N PHE A 456 -10.46 -16.63 -30.65
CA PHE A 456 -9.92 -16.68 -29.31
C PHE A 456 -11.05 -16.51 -28.31
N ALA A 457 -11.08 -17.34 -27.26
CA ALA A 457 -12.13 -17.30 -26.24
C ALA A 457 -12.17 -15.96 -25.46
N SER A 458 -11.04 -15.25 -25.38
CA SER A 458 -10.98 -13.91 -24.80
C SER A 458 -9.73 -13.13 -25.25
N PRO A 459 -9.66 -11.81 -24.97
CA PRO A 459 -8.45 -11.03 -25.23
C PRO A 459 -7.20 -11.58 -24.54
N ALA A 460 -7.34 -12.17 -23.34
CA ALA A 460 -6.26 -12.83 -22.63
C ALA A 460 -5.65 -14.00 -23.43
N HIS A 461 -6.47 -14.79 -24.13
CA HIS A 461 -5.98 -15.90 -24.97
C HIS A 461 -5.19 -15.39 -26.18
N PHE A 462 -5.58 -14.25 -26.76
CA PHE A 462 -4.78 -13.62 -27.81
C PHE A 462 -3.42 -13.15 -27.28
N VAL A 463 -3.40 -12.48 -26.11
CA VAL A 463 -2.14 -12.07 -25.48
C VAL A 463 -1.26 -13.28 -25.16
N ALA A 464 -1.83 -14.36 -24.64
CA ALA A 464 -1.11 -15.61 -24.39
C ALA A 464 -0.55 -16.21 -25.68
N SER A 465 -1.29 -16.18 -26.79
CA SER A 465 -0.80 -16.62 -28.10
C SER A 465 0.39 -15.78 -28.59
N GLN A 466 0.35 -14.46 -28.42
CA GLN A 466 1.49 -13.59 -28.72
C GLN A 466 2.70 -13.90 -27.83
N ALA A 467 2.47 -14.18 -26.54
CA ALA A 467 3.51 -14.56 -25.60
C ALA A 467 4.18 -15.89 -25.98
N VAL A 468 3.37 -16.92 -26.26
CA VAL A 468 3.81 -18.25 -26.73
C VAL A 468 4.72 -18.11 -27.94
N LYS A 469 4.32 -17.30 -28.92
CA LYS A 469 5.11 -17.04 -30.14
C LYS A 469 6.39 -16.26 -29.85
N TYR A 470 6.32 -15.18 -29.08
CA TYR A 470 7.45 -14.29 -28.84
C TYR A 470 8.52 -14.90 -27.93
N LEU A 471 8.11 -15.55 -26.86
CA LEU A 471 8.98 -16.17 -25.88
C LEU A 471 9.45 -17.58 -26.28
N GLY A 472 8.93 -18.12 -27.39
CA GLY A 472 9.34 -19.41 -27.95
C GLY A 472 8.95 -20.59 -27.06
N PHE A 473 7.65 -20.69 -26.73
CA PHE A 473 7.14 -21.82 -25.95
C PHE A 473 7.21 -23.11 -26.78
N ASN A 474 7.51 -24.24 -26.13
CA ASN A 474 7.41 -25.54 -26.80
C ASN A 474 5.93 -25.93 -26.97
N THR A 475 5.67 -26.99 -27.73
CA THR A 475 4.29 -27.43 -28.01
C THR A 475 3.50 -27.76 -26.75
N GLU A 476 4.12 -28.45 -25.79
CA GLU A 476 3.50 -28.84 -24.51
C GLU A 476 3.11 -27.61 -23.66
N ASP A 477 4.01 -26.64 -23.51
CA ASP A 477 3.75 -25.39 -22.78
C ASP A 477 2.65 -24.57 -23.47
N ALA A 478 2.66 -24.53 -24.81
CA ALA A 478 1.64 -23.82 -25.58
C ALA A 478 0.25 -24.45 -25.42
N GLU A 479 0.16 -25.78 -25.48
CA GLU A 479 -1.08 -26.54 -25.24
C GLU A 479 -1.57 -26.40 -23.80
N TYR A 480 -0.65 -26.39 -22.82
CA TYR A 480 -0.99 -26.16 -21.42
C TYR A 480 -1.62 -24.78 -21.20
N VAL A 481 -1.02 -23.72 -21.75
CA VAL A 481 -1.50 -22.34 -21.57
C VAL A 481 -2.79 -22.07 -22.36
N LEU A 482 -2.87 -22.50 -23.61
CA LEU A 482 -4.00 -22.21 -24.51
C LEU A 482 -5.12 -23.25 -24.46
N GLY A 483 -4.92 -24.39 -23.76
CA GLY A 483 -5.89 -25.49 -23.71
C GLY A 483 -7.06 -25.29 -22.74
N THR A 484 -7.07 -24.20 -21.97
CA THR A 484 -8.23 -23.81 -21.14
C THR A 484 -9.11 -22.80 -21.87
N GLY A 485 -10.41 -22.81 -21.59
CA GLY A 485 -11.34 -21.77 -22.05
C GLY A 485 -11.52 -20.62 -21.06
N SER A 486 -10.99 -20.76 -19.83
CA SER A 486 -11.08 -19.73 -18.80
C SER A 486 -10.01 -18.66 -18.99
N SER A 487 -10.43 -17.40 -19.13
CA SER A 487 -9.50 -16.27 -19.24
C SER A 487 -8.55 -16.16 -18.04
N LEU A 488 -9.08 -16.34 -16.83
CA LEU A 488 -8.33 -16.25 -15.57
C LEU A 488 -7.24 -17.33 -15.52
N GLU A 489 -7.63 -18.58 -15.79
CA GLU A 489 -6.72 -19.71 -15.77
C GLU A 489 -5.68 -19.61 -16.90
N CYS A 490 -6.07 -19.14 -18.10
CA CYS A 490 -5.13 -18.89 -19.19
C CYS A 490 -4.06 -17.88 -18.78
N TRP A 491 -4.48 -16.79 -18.11
CA TRP A 491 -3.57 -15.77 -17.62
C TRP A 491 -2.62 -16.30 -16.54
N GLU A 492 -3.14 -17.03 -15.55
CA GLU A 492 -2.34 -17.68 -14.50
C GLU A 492 -1.31 -18.65 -15.10
N ARG A 493 -1.77 -19.60 -15.94
CA ARG A 493 -0.91 -20.59 -16.60
C ARG A 493 0.17 -19.93 -17.45
N LEU A 494 -0.15 -18.84 -18.16
CA LEU A 494 0.82 -18.08 -18.93
C LEU A 494 1.96 -17.59 -18.02
N HIS A 495 1.62 -16.91 -16.93
CA HIS A 495 2.62 -16.31 -16.03
C HIS A 495 3.42 -17.38 -15.31
N GLN A 496 2.78 -18.44 -14.83
CA GLN A 496 3.44 -19.62 -14.25
C GLN A 496 4.47 -20.22 -15.23
N THR A 497 4.12 -20.33 -16.50
CA THR A 497 4.99 -20.94 -17.53
C THR A 497 6.17 -20.05 -17.91
N ILE A 498 6.00 -18.72 -17.86
CA ILE A 498 7.12 -17.75 -17.97
C ILE A 498 8.04 -17.92 -16.75
N GLU A 499 7.46 -17.91 -15.54
CA GLU A 499 8.16 -18.04 -14.26
C GLU A 499 8.80 -19.42 -14.02
N ALA A 500 8.52 -20.44 -14.82
CA ALA A 500 9.13 -21.75 -14.64
C ALA A 500 10.48 -21.89 -15.37
N LYS A 501 10.56 -21.48 -16.64
CA LYS A 501 11.60 -22.03 -17.55
C LYS A 501 12.73 -21.10 -18.01
N GLY A 502 12.79 -19.83 -17.60
CA GLY A 502 13.92 -18.92 -17.89
C GLY A 502 14.28 -18.84 -19.38
N ARG A 503 13.60 -17.97 -20.12
CA ARG A 503 13.61 -17.89 -21.60
C ARG A 503 14.58 -16.84 -22.16
N GLY A 504 15.55 -16.44 -21.33
CA GLY A 504 16.58 -15.45 -21.64
C GLY A 504 16.21 -14.04 -21.18
N LEU A 505 17.19 -13.34 -20.61
CA LEU A 505 17.00 -12.02 -19.99
C LEU A 505 16.36 -11.01 -20.94
N GLU A 506 16.95 -10.79 -22.11
CA GLU A 506 16.49 -9.76 -23.04
C GLU A 506 15.04 -9.98 -23.51
N ARG A 507 14.68 -11.24 -23.82
CA ARG A 507 13.32 -11.59 -24.28
C ARG A 507 12.28 -11.44 -23.18
N GLU A 508 12.54 -11.98 -21.99
CA GLU A 508 11.60 -11.87 -20.87
C GLU A 508 11.41 -10.41 -20.45
N GLN A 509 12.49 -9.64 -20.40
CA GLN A 509 12.40 -8.23 -20.03
C GLN A 509 11.67 -7.43 -21.11
N SER A 510 12.00 -7.59 -22.41
CA SER A 510 11.24 -6.93 -23.49
C SER A 510 9.75 -7.31 -23.49
N TRP A 511 9.42 -8.54 -23.08
CA TRP A 511 8.04 -8.95 -22.85
C TRP A 511 7.35 -8.12 -21.78
N TRP A 512 7.91 -8.05 -20.57
CA TRP A 512 7.33 -7.30 -19.46
C TRP A 512 7.27 -5.78 -19.70
N MET A 513 8.24 -5.23 -20.43
CA MET A 513 8.46 -3.79 -20.58
C MET A 513 7.64 -3.11 -21.68
N GLU A 514 7.41 -3.83 -22.78
CA GLU A 514 6.84 -3.25 -24.00
C GLU A 514 5.90 -4.21 -24.73
N ARG A 515 6.34 -5.45 -25.02
CA ARG A 515 5.59 -6.35 -25.90
C ARG A 515 4.27 -6.79 -25.28
N ARG A 516 4.22 -7.00 -23.96
CA ARG A 516 2.98 -7.33 -23.23
C ARG A 516 1.96 -6.20 -23.35
N GLN A 517 2.39 -4.95 -23.15
CA GLN A 517 1.50 -3.77 -23.21
C GLN A 517 0.95 -3.59 -24.62
N LYS A 518 1.80 -3.78 -25.64
CA LYS A 518 1.36 -3.78 -27.04
C LYS A 518 0.35 -4.90 -27.33
N ALA A 519 0.64 -6.13 -26.91
CA ALA A 519 -0.28 -7.25 -27.09
C ALA A 519 -1.63 -7.02 -26.41
N ILE A 520 -1.64 -6.43 -25.21
CA ILE A 520 -2.87 -6.04 -24.51
C ILE A 520 -3.63 -4.97 -25.30
N LYS A 521 -2.95 -3.92 -25.77
CA LYS A 521 -3.57 -2.85 -26.59
C LYS A 521 -4.18 -3.43 -27.87
N ASP A 522 -3.45 -4.29 -28.58
CA ASP A 522 -3.91 -4.94 -29.80
C ASP A 522 -5.14 -5.84 -29.53
N ALA A 523 -5.11 -6.62 -28.44
CA ALA A 523 -6.24 -7.47 -28.03
C ALA A 523 -7.51 -6.66 -27.71
N LEU A 524 -7.35 -5.55 -26.97
CA LEU A 524 -8.46 -4.66 -26.62
C LEU A 524 -8.96 -3.86 -27.83
N THR A 525 -8.08 -3.53 -28.78
CA THR A 525 -8.48 -2.92 -30.06
C THR A 525 -9.43 -3.88 -30.81
N LEU A 526 -9.04 -5.15 -30.96
CA LEU A 526 -9.86 -6.17 -31.59
C LEU A 526 -11.20 -6.35 -30.86
N LEU A 527 -11.18 -6.35 -29.52
CA LEU A 527 -12.38 -6.43 -28.69
C LEU A 527 -13.36 -5.30 -29.01
N PHE A 528 -12.91 -4.04 -28.95
CA PHE A 528 -13.79 -2.90 -29.16
C PHE A 528 -14.23 -2.72 -30.62
N GLU A 529 -13.42 -3.12 -31.60
CA GLU A 529 -13.81 -3.13 -33.01
C GLU A 529 -14.92 -4.17 -33.30
N GLN A 530 -14.88 -5.31 -32.62
CA GLN A 530 -15.81 -6.42 -32.86
C GLN A 530 -17.07 -6.37 -32.00
N HIS A 531 -17.03 -5.63 -30.88
CA HIS A 531 -18.14 -5.52 -29.93
C HIS A 531 -18.56 -4.05 -29.74
N PRO A 532 -19.41 -3.51 -30.63
CA PRO A 532 -19.86 -2.11 -30.57
C PRO A 532 -20.45 -1.65 -29.22
N PRO A 533 -21.21 -2.48 -28.47
CA PRO A 533 -21.68 -2.11 -27.13
C PRO A 533 -20.56 -1.87 -26.11
N LEU A 534 -19.47 -2.64 -26.19
CA LEU A 534 -18.31 -2.49 -25.31
C LEU A 534 -17.50 -1.24 -25.67
N LEU A 535 -17.38 -0.95 -26.96
CA LEU A 535 -16.78 0.30 -27.42
C LEU A 535 -17.58 1.50 -26.92
N ARG A 536 -18.92 1.46 -26.99
CA ARG A 536 -19.76 2.51 -26.43
C ARG A 536 -19.49 2.73 -24.95
N ALA A 537 -19.44 1.65 -24.15
CA ALA A 537 -19.13 1.74 -22.73
C ALA A 537 -17.78 2.42 -22.46
N LEU A 538 -16.76 2.17 -23.29
CA LEU A 538 -15.48 2.87 -23.20
C LEU A 538 -15.61 4.35 -23.57
N LEU A 539 -16.32 4.69 -24.65
CA LEU A 539 -16.48 6.08 -25.09
C LEU A 539 -17.32 6.93 -24.12
N ASP A 540 -18.32 6.32 -23.46
CA ASP A 540 -19.18 6.98 -22.45
C ASP A 540 -18.38 7.42 -21.20
N THR A 541 -17.17 6.91 -21.01
CA THR A 541 -16.27 7.39 -19.93
C THR A 541 -15.73 8.80 -20.18
N GLY A 542 -15.95 9.39 -21.37
CA GLY A 542 -15.58 10.76 -21.71
C GLY A 542 -14.09 11.04 -21.52
N ASP A 543 -13.72 12.14 -20.88
CA ASP A 543 -12.33 12.48 -20.56
C ASP A 543 -11.90 12.07 -19.14
N ALA A 544 -12.63 11.14 -18.51
CA ALA A 544 -12.27 10.65 -17.18
C ALA A 544 -10.94 9.88 -17.21
N MET A 545 -10.21 9.96 -16.09
CA MET A 545 -9.07 9.08 -15.82
C MET A 545 -9.58 7.68 -15.49
N LEU A 546 -9.15 6.68 -16.26
CA LEU A 546 -9.50 5.28 -16.04
C LEU A 546 -8.46 4.64 -15.13
N VAL A 547 -8.90 3.96 -14.06
CA VAL A 547 -8.01 3.36 -13.07
C VAL A 547 -8.35 1.90 -12.82
N TYR A 548 -7.39 1.01 -13.09
CA TYR A 548 -7.50 -0.41 -12.77
C TYR A 548 -7.19 -0.65 -11.29
N CYS A 549 -8.24 -0.85 -10.51
CA CYS A 549 -8.19 -1.15 -9.08
C CYS A 549 -8.01 -2.66 -8.85
N ALA A 550 -6.78 -3.03 -8.50
CA ALA A 550 -6.43 -4.36 -8.03
C ALA A 550 -5.30 -4.26 -7.01
N ARG A 551 -5.15 -5.32 -6.22
CA ARG A 551 -4.06 -5.50 -5.27
C ARG A 551 -2.70 -5.33 -5.94
N PHE A 552 -1.76 -4.74 -5.21
CA PHE A 552 -0.39 -4.63 -5.68
C PHE A 552 0.26 -6.03 -5.70
N CYS A 553 0.83 -6.40 -6.84
CA CYS A 553 1.56 -7.64 -7.03
C CYS A 553 2.82 -7.33 -7.83
N SER A 554 3.98 -7.86 -7.41
CA SER A 554 5.28 -7.60 -8.02
C SER A 554 5.36 -7.95 -9.52
N MET A 555 4.52 -8.88 -9.97
CA MET A 555 4.41 -9.31 -11.37
C MET A 555 3.54 -8.39 -12.24
N GLU A 556 2.64 -7.63 -11.63
CA GLU A 556 1.67 -6.74 -12.30
C GLU A 556 1.69 -5.30 -11.79
N THR A 557 2.77 -4.90 -11.11
CA THR A 557 2.93 -3.58 -10.45
C THR A 557 2.63 -2.41 -11.36
N GLU A 558 2.87 -2.58 -12.65
CA GLU A 558 2.72 -1.54 -13.66
C GLU A 558 1.34 -1.56 -14.32
N LEU A 559 0.62 -2.68 -14.27
CA LEU A 559 -0.68 -2.82 -14.91
C LEU A 559 -1.80 -2.19 -14.06
N SER A 560 -1.78 -2.43 -12.74
CA SER A 560 -2.79 -1.95 -11.79
C SER A 560 -2.32 -0.72 -10.99
N ILE A 561 -3.23 -0.11 -10.22
CA ILE A 561 -2.92 0.99 -9.29
C ILE A 561 -2.42 0.50 -7.92
N GLY A 562 -2.63 -0.77 -7.57
CA GLY A 562 -2.24 -1.35 -6.28
C GLY A 562 -3.21 -1.12 -5.11
N MET A 563 -4.37 -0.52 -5.36
CA MET A 563 -5.37 -0.13 -4.34
C MET A 563 -6.79 -0.59 -4.72
N ARG A 564 -7.61 -0.86 -3.70
CA ARG A 564 -9.07 -0.96 -3.86
C ARG A 564 -9.65 0.39 -4.24
N GLU A 565 -10.81 0.40 -4.89
CA GLU A 565 -11.48 1.65 -5.26
C GLU A 565 -11.72 2.56 -4.03
N SER A 566 -12.24 2.00 -2.94
CA SER A 566 -12.54 2.75 -1.71
C SER A 566 -11.29 3.40 -1.11
N ASP A 567 -10.18 2.66 -1.09
CA ASP A 567 -8.92 3.12 -0.52
C ASP A 567 -8.30 4.19 -1.39
N LEU A 568 -8.35 4.02 -2.71
CA LEU A 568 -7.85 5.01 -3.67
C LEU A 568 -8.61 6.33 -3.50
N ARG A 569 -9.95 6.31 -3.48
CA ARG A 569 -10.77 7.52 -3.32
C ARG A 569 -10.46 8.23 -2.00
N ALA A 570 -10.36 7.47 -0.90
CA ALA A 570 -10.01 8.03 0.40
C ALA A 570 -8.59 8.61 0.43
N TRP A 571 -7.63 7.95 -0.22
CA TRP A 571 -6.24 8.42 -0.32
C TRP A 571 -6.11 9.69 -1.17
N LEU A 572 -6.73 9.73 -2.35
CA LEU A 572 -6.77 10.93 -3.20
C LEU A 572 -7.36 12.12 -2.46
N TYR A 573 -8.45 11.91 -1.72
CA TYR A 573 -9.07 12.95 -0.90
C TYR A 573 -8.17 13.39 0.26
N THR A 574 -7.51 12.46 0.94
CA THR A 574 -6.69 12.76 2.12
C THR A 574 -5.38 13.46 1.77
N VAL A 575 -4.78 13.11 0.63
CA VAL A 575 -3.53 13.71 0.14
C VAL A 575 -3.78 14.90 -0.80
N ASP A 576 -5.04 15.16 -1.15
CA ASP A 576 -5.48 16.23 -2.06
C ASP A 576 -4.88 16.10 -3.48
N ILE A 577 -4.87 14.87 -4.03
CA ILE A 577 -4.27 14.55 -5.34
C ILE A 577 -5.31 14.70 -6.45
N SER A 578 -5.02 15.54 -7.44
CA SER A 578 -5.84 15.65 -8.66
C SER A 578 -5.59 14.49 -9.63
N SER A 579 -6.51 14.24 -10.56
CA SER A 579 -6.34 13.22 -11.62
C SER A 579 -5.08 13.44 -12.46
N LYS A 580 -4.71 14.70 -12.75
CA LYS A 580 -3.46 15.03 -13.46
C LYS A 580 -2.21 14.66 -12.65
N GLN A 581 -2.22 14.92 -11.35
CA GLN A 581 -1.13 14.51 -10.46
C GLN A 581 -1.07 12.98 -10.31
N LEU A 582 -2.23 12.30 -10.23
CA LEU A 582 -2.28 10.85 -10.21
C LEU A 582 -1.70 10.25 -11.49
N LEU A 583 -2.05 10.80 -12.66
CA LEU A 583 -1.48 10.41 -13.96
C LEU A 583 0.04 10.58 -13.96
N GLU A 584 0.54 11.71 -13.48
CA GLU A 584 1.99 11.95 -13.38
C GLU A 584 2.66 10.89 -12.49
N LEU A 585 2.13 10.65 -11.29
CA LEU A 585 2.65 9.64 -10.36
C LEU A 585 2.67 8.23 -10.98
N CYS A 586 1.61 7.83 -11.69
CA CYS A 586 1.52 6.54 -12.38
C CYS A 586 2.63 6.37 -13.45
N THR A 587 3.19 7.46 -13.97
CA THR A 587 4.21 7.41 -15.04
C THR A 587 5.64 7.61 -14.56
N ARG A 588 5.83 8.00 -13.30
CA ARG A 588 7.17 8.02 -12.67
C ARG A 588 7.71 6.59 -12.57
N PRO A 589 9.04 6.38 -12.56
CA PRO A 589 9.60 5.08 -12.20
C PRO A 589 9.12 4.64 -10.81
N MET A 590 8.91 3.34 -10.62
CA MET A 590 8.37 2.77 -9.37
C MET A 590 9.13 3.22 -8.12
N ALA A 591 10.48 3.34 -8.17
CA ALA A 591 11.30 3.84 -7.07
C ALA A 591 10.95 5.27 -6.59
N PHE A 592 10.25 6.05 -7.41
CA PHE A 592 9.83 7.42 -7.12
C PHE A 592 8.31 7.56 -6.96
N ARG A 593 7.59 6.44 -6.95
CA ARG A 593 6.18 6.39 -6.60
C ARG A 593 6.04 6.18 -5.08
N PRO A 594 4.95 6.65 -4.46
CA PRO A 594 4.57 6.20 -3.14
C PRO A 594 4.54 4.67 -3.07
N SER A 595 4.95 4.10 -1.95
CA SER A 595 4.96 2.64 -1.74
C SER A 595 3.60 2.03 -2.06
N TYR A 596 3.59 0.94 -2.85
CA TYR A 596 2.39 0.25 -3.36
C TYR A 596 1.55 1.01 -4.39
N LEU A 597 1.95 2.21 -4.82
CA LEU A 597 1.30 2.86 -5.96
C LEU A 597 1.82 2.27 -7.28
N GLY A 598 0.93 1.58 -7.98
CA GLY A 598 1.23 0.97 -9.28
C GLY A 598 1.19 1.95 -10.47
N GLY A 599 1.51 1.43 -11.66
CA GLY A 599 1.64 2.23 -12.88
C GLY A 599 0.32 2.49 -13.63
N ASN A 600 -0.75 1.77 -13.28
CA ASN A 600 -2.07 1.87 -13.93
C ASN A 600 -2.03 1.83 -15.47
N ARG A 601 -1.09 1.07 -16.05
CA ARG A 601 -0.86 1.07 -17.50
C ARG A 601 -2.07 0.60 -18.29
N LEU A 602 -2.90 -0.28 -17.73
CA LEU A 602 -4.13 -0.72 -18.38
C LEU A 602 -5.12 0.44 -18.57
N GLY A 603 -5.32 1.26 -17.54
CA GLY A 603 -6.16 2.46 -17.61
C GLY A 603 -5.64 3.44 -18.67
N LEU A 604 -4.32 3.62 -18.76
CA LEU A 604 -3.70 4.49 -19.76
C LEU A 604 -3.86 3.98 -21.20
N ILE A 605 -3.72 2.67 -21.41
CA ILE A 605 -3.97 2.02 -22.71
C ILE A 605 -5.42 2.26 -23.14
N LEU A 606 -6.39 2.09 -22.24
CA LEU A 606 -7.80 2.31 -22.52
C LEU A 606 -8.10 3.76 -22.88
N MET A 607 -7.49 4.72 -22.19
CA MET A 607 -7.62 6.15 -22.51
C MET A 607 -7.05 6.49 -23.89
N GLU A 608 -5.94 5.87 -24.27
CA GLU A 608 -5.34 6.01 -25.60
C GLU A 608 -6.26 5.41 -26.68
N LEU A 609 -6.75 4.19 -26.48
CA LEU A 609 -7.71 3.54 -27.38
C LEU A 609 -8.98 4.35 -27.55
N ARG A 610 -9.56 4.84 -26.44
CA ARG A 610 -10.73 5.73 -26.45
C ARG A 610 -10.50 6.92 -27.37
N ARG A 611 -9.34 7.58 -27.25
CA ARG A 611 -8.97 8.71 -28.11
C ARG A 611 -8.78 8.29 -29.57
N GLU A 612 -8.12 7.17 -29.84
CA GLU A 612 -7.94 6.65 -31.19
C GLU A 612 -9.27 6.36 -31.89
N PHE A 613 -10.24 5.76 -31.20
CA PHE A 613 -11.57 5.50 -31.74
C PHE A 613 -12.34 6.79 -32.04
N VAL A 614 -12.29 7.78 -31.15
CA VAL A 614 -12.90 9.10 -31.39
C VAL A 614 -12.28 9.76 -32.62
N LEU A 615 -10.95 9.70 -32.76
CA LEU A 615 -10.23 10.24 -33.94
C LEU A 615 -10.57 9.49 -35.24
N ARG A 616 -10.93 8.20 -35.16
CA ARG A 616 -11.45 7.40 -36.29
C ARG A 616 -12.94 7.68 -36.59
N GLY A 617 -13.60 8.55 -35.83
CA GLY A 617 -15.00 8.94 -36.05
C GLY A 617 -16.04 8.06 -35.35
N ALA A 618 -15.64 7.25 -34.36
CA ALA A 618 -16.58 6.52 -33.50
C ALA A 618 -17.13 7.46 -32.42
N PHE A 619 -18.46 7.57 -32.33
CA PHE A 619 -19.13 8.41 -31.34
C PHE A 619 -20.14 7.58 -30.54
N PRO A 620 -20.30 7.80 -29.22
CA PRO A 620 -21.17 6.96 -28.39
C PRO A 620 -22.62 6.88 -28.89
N HIS A 621 -23.16 7.98 -29.39
CA HIS A 621 -24.56 8.09 -29.85
C HIS A 621 -24.86 7.27 -31.12
N THR A 622 -23.84 6.82 -31.86
CA THR A 622 -24.03 5.97 -33.06
C THR A 622 -23.93 4.48 -32.75
N LEU A 623 -23.56 4.11 -31.53
CA LEU A 623 -23.31 2.74 -31.10
C LEU A 623 -24.45 2.22 -30.21
N PRO A 624 -24.74 0.91 -30.23
CA PRO A 624 -25.75 0.31 -29.36
C PRO A 624 -25.37 0.40 -27.88
N GLU A 625 -26.35 0.60 -27.00
CA GLU A 625 -26.15 0.53 -25.55
C GLU A 625 -25.90 -0.90 -25.09
N LEU A 626 -25.05 -1.04 -24.07
CA LEU A 626 -24.87 -2.31 -23.37
C LEU A 626 -25.98 -2.42 -22.30
N PRO A 627 -26.87 -3.41 -22.37
CA PRO A 627 -28.05 -3.51 -21.49
C PRO A 627 -27.70 -4.08 -20.10
N ILE A 628 -26.60 -3.62 -19.49
CA ILE A 628 -26.16 -4.03 -18.15
C ILE A 628 -25.82 -2.80 -17.32
N SER A 629 -26.00 -2.90 -16.01
CA SER A 629 -25.73 -1.79 -15.08
C SER A 629 -24.25 -1.41 -15.06
N VAL A 630 -23.97 -0.11 -14.88
CA VAL A 630 -22.60 0.44 -14.80
C VAL A 630 -21.73 -0.30 -13.78
N ASP A 631 -22.29 -0.71 -12.64
CA ASP A 631 -21.57 -1.47 -11.61
C ASP A 631 -20.99 -2.79 -12.16
N VAL A 632 -21.74 -3.46 -13.04
CA VAL A 632 -21.31 -4.71 -13.70
C VAL A 632 -20.30 -4.41 -14.80
N ILE A 633 -20.45 -3.31 -15.53
CA ILE A 633 -19.49 -2.86 -16.55
C ILE A 633 -18.11 -2.62 -15.92
N LEU A 634 -18.08 -1.98 -14.75
CA LEU A 634 -16.85 -1.60 -14.04
C LEU A 634 -16.33 -2.71 -13.12
N GLY A 635 -17.15 -3.71 -12.79
CA GLY A 635 -16.80 -4.73 -11.80
C GLY A 635 -16.71 -4.15 -10.39
N THR A 636 -17.57 -3.20 -10.05
CA THR A 636 -17.65 -2.56 -8.73
C THR A 636 -17.97 -3.62 -7.68
N ASP A 637 -17.25 -3.59 -6.55
CA ASP A 637 -17.33 -4.61 -5.48
C ASP A 637 -16.90 -6.04 -5.86
N SER A 638 -16.14 -6.18 -6.96
CA SER A 638 -15.57 -7.46 -7.36
C SER A 638 -14.55 -8.01 -6.36
N PRO A 639 -14.59 -9.33 -6.04
CA PRO A 639 -13.51 -9.99 -5.30
C PRO A 639 -12.19 -10.03 -6.06
N THR A 640 -12.21 -9.79 -7.38
CA THR A 640 -10.99 -9.76 -8.20
C THR A 640 -10.09 -8.57 -7.90
N GLU A 641 -10.56 -7.57 -7.13
CA GLU A 641 -9.65 -6.58 -6.52
C GLU A 641 -8.54 -7.25 -5.69
N SER A 642 -8.79 -8.43 -5.11
CA SER A 642 -7.81 -9.20 -4.34
C SER A 642 -6.99 -10.19 -5.18
N MET A 643 -7.20 -10.25 -6.49
CA MET A 643 -6.50 -11.19 -7.38
C MET A 643 -4.99 -10.92 -7.37
N MET A 644 -4.19 -11.99 -7.30
CA MET A 644 -2.75 -11.96 -7.53
C MET A 644 -2.43 -13.05 -8.54
N VAL A 645 -1.78 -12.70 -9.64
CA VAL A 645 -1.50 -13.67 -10.72
C VAL A 645 -0.55 -14.79 -10.31
N SER A 646 0.22 -14.58 -9.24
CA SER A 646 1.08 -15.61 -8.65
C SER A 646 0.32 -16.70 -7.89
N ASP A 647 -0.95 -16.46 -7.54
CA ASP A 647 -1.75 -17.34 -6.70
C ASP A 647 -3.05 -17.75 -7.42
N PRO A 648 -3.50 -19.01 -7.31
CA PRO A 648 -4.79 -19.41 -7.84
C PRO A 648 -5.92 -18.54 -7.29
N PHE A 649 -6.70 -17.95 -8.19
CA PHE A 649 -7.86 -17.15 -7.80
C PHE A 649 -9.13 -17.99 -7.85
N ASP A 650 -9.65 -18.32 -6.67
CA ASP A 650 -11.00 -18.88 -6.55
C ASP A 650 -11.95 -17.79 -6.09
N ILE A 651 -12.92 -17.46 -6.94
CA ILE A 651 -13.95 -16.50 -6.60
C ILE A 651 -14.66 -16.94 -5.31
N LEU A 652 -14.91 -18.24 -5.10
CA LEU A 652 -15.64 -18.81 -3.95
C LEU A 652 -14.89 -18.67 -2.63
N CYS A 653 -13.59 -18.36 -2.66
CA CYS A 653 -12.81 -18.16 -1.45
C CYS A 653 -13.29 -16.91 -0.69
N PRO A 654 -13.84 -17.05 0.54
CA PRO A 654 -14.32 -15.91 1.32
C PRO A 654 -13.22 -14.90 1.65
N GLU A 655 -11.96 -15.37 1.72
CA GLU A 655 -10.82 -14.49 1.96
C GLU A 655 -10.68 -13.41 0.89
N ASN A 656 -11.05 -13.68 -0.37
CA ASN A 656 -10.88 -12.70 -1.45
C ASN A 656 -11.81 -11.48 -1.32
N TYR A 657 -12.88 -11.58 -0.53
CA TYR A 657 -13.77 -10.45 -0.21
C TYR A 657 -13.36 -9.70 1.05
N THR A 658 -12.67 -10.39 1.97
CA THR A 658 -12.33 -9.87 3.29
C THR A 658 -10.86 -9.51 3.45
N ALA A 659 -10.04 -9.85 2.46
CA ALA A 659 -8.61 -9.62 2.48
C ALA A 659 -8.31 -8.12 2.58
N LEU A 660 -7.50 -7.77 3.57
CA LEU A 660 -6.84 -6.48 3.68
C LEU A 660 -5.40 -6.64 3.24
N TRP A 661 -4.87 -5.63 2.56
CA TRP A 661 -3.47 -5.54 2.21
C TRP A 661 -2.96 -4.12 2.41
N ILE A 662 -1.68 -4.02 2.76
CA ILE A 662 -1.01 -2.73 2.91
C ILE A 662 -1.01 -2.00 1.56
N ASN A 663 -1.27 -0.69 1.60
CA ASN A 663 -1.33 0.18 0.44
C ASN A 663 -1.04 1.64 0.90
N PRO A 664 -0.98 2.65 -0.01
CA PRO A 664 -0.66 4.02 0.36
C PRO A 664 -1.55 4.61 1.48
N LEU A 665 -2.84 4.27 1.50
CA LEU A 665 -3.77 4.74 2.54
C LEU A 665 -3.43 4.14 3.91
N PHE A 666 -3.17 2.82 3.97
CA PHE A 666 -2.78 2.16 5.21
C PHE A 666 -1.48 2.72 5.77
N ILE A 667 -0.48 2.97 4.91
CA ILE A 667 0.80 3.56 5.33
C ILE A 667 0.56 4.93 5.95
N LEU A 668 -0.21 5.79 5.26
CA LEU A 668 -0.55 7.13 5.75
C LEU A 668 -1.30 7.08 7.09
N ALA A 669 -2.25 6.16 7.23
CA ALA A 669 -3.04 5.98 8.44
C ALA A 669 -2.16 5.53 9.63
N LYS A 670 -1.21 4.62 9.39
CA LYS A 670 -0.21 4.19 10.39
C LYS A 670 0.69 5.33 10.83
N GLU A 671 1.21 6.11 9.88
CA GLU A 671 2.15 7.20 10.16
C GLU A 671 1.52 8.33 10.97
N LYS A 672 0.30 8.74 10.57
CA LYS A 672 -0.46 9.76 11.30
C LYS A 672 -1.01 9.27 12.63
N LYS A 673 -0.99 7.94 12.86
CA LYS A 673 -1.69 7.28 13.98
C LYS A 673 -3.16 7.71 14.03
N ASP A 674 -3.76 7.84 12.85
CA ASP A 674 -5.11 8.36 12.66
C ASP A 674 -6.11 7.21 12.70
N ALA A 675 -6.91 7.17 13.77
CA ALA A 675 -7.89 6.10 13.98
C ALA A 675 -9.00 6.11 12.91
N ASP A 676 -9.40 7.28 12.41
CA ASP A 676 -10.46 7.39 11.42
C ASP A 676 -9.97 6.88 10.06
N LEU A 677 -8.76 7.27 9.65
CA LEU A 677 -8.14 6.73 8.43
C LEU A 677 -7.87 5.23 8.53
N MET A 678 -7.43 4.74 9.69
CA MET A 678 -7.24 3.29 9.90
C MET A 678 -8.55 2.53 9.81
N ASN A 679 -9.66 3.08 10.30
CA ASN A 679 -10.99 2.47 10.17
C ASN A 679 -11.45 2.40 8.71
N ILE A 680 -11.18 3.45 7.92
CA ILE A 680 -11.48 3.47 6.49
C ILE A 680 -10.63 2.43 5.75
N ALA A 681 -9.32 2.43 5.97
CA ALA A 681 -8.40 1.48 5.33
C ALA A 681 -8.72 0.02 5.72
N SER A 682 -9.10 -0.21 6.97
CA SER A 682 -9.46 -1.55 7.46
C SER A 682 -10.89 -1.95 7.15
N TRP A 683 -11.63 -1.12 6.41
CA TRP A 683 -13.00 -1.46 6.04
C TRP A 683 -13.02 -2.70 5.15
N VAL A 684 -13.82 -3.67 5.56
CA VAL A 684 -14.03 -4.92 4.84
C VAL A 684 -15.35 -4.80 4.09
N LYS A 685 -15.29 -4.98 2.77
CA LYS A 685 -16.48 -5.03 1.93
C LYS A 685 -17.39 -6.15 2.40
N ILE A 686 -18.68 -5.87 2.48
CA ILE A 686 -19.68 -6.92 2.64
C ILE A 686 -19.76 -7.62 1.28
N PRO A 687 -19.60 -8.95 1.22
CA PRO A 687 -19.77 -9.67 -0.04
C PRO A 687 -21.11 -9.27 -0.66
N PRO A 688 -21.16 -8.92 -1.97
CA PRO A 688 -22.39 -8.47 -2.58
C PRO A 688 -23.49 -9.52 -2.35
N ARG A 689 -24.69 -9.05 -1.96
CA ARG A 689 -25.88 -9.90 -1.95
C ARG A 689 -26.21 -10.16 -3.42
N LEU A 690 -25.67 -11.25 -3.95
CA LEU A 690 -25.77 -11.60 -5.36
C LEU A 690 -27.23 -11.54 -5.81
N ILE A 691 -27.52 -10.57 -6.67
CA ILE A 691 -28.79 -10.52 -7.40
C ILE A 691 -28.61 -11.51 -8.54
N THR A 692 -29.27 -12.66 -8.41
CA THR A 692 -29.42 -13.62 -9.49
C THR A 692 -30.02 -12.90 -10.69
N VAL A 693 -29.28 -12.83 -11.80
CA VAL A 693 -29.72 -12.12 -13.02
C VAL A 693 -30.84 -12.89 -13.73
N ASP A 694 -31.01 -14.19 -13.44
CA ASP A 694 -32.15 -14.97 -13.91
C ASP A 694 -32.46 -16.17 -12.99
N GLU A 695 -33.46 -16.03 -12.12
CA GLU A 695 -33.87 -17.09 -11.20
C GLU A 695 -34.43 -18.33 -11.93
N SER A 696 -34.97 -18.16 -13.15
CA SER A 696 -35.52 -19.27 -13.95
C SER A 696 -34.40 -20.18 -14.47
N ARG A 697 -33.37 -19.58 -15.07
CA ARG A 697 -32.17 -20.29 -15.53
C ARG A 697 -31.44 -21.04 -14.41
N ILE A 698 -31.39 -20.47 -13.20
CA ILE A 698 -30.78 -21.12 -12.04
C ILE A 698 -31.61 -22.32 -11.58
N ASN A 699 -32.94 -22.24 -11.63
CA ASN A 699 -33.82 -23.37 -11.33
C ASN A 699 -33.58 -24.52 -12.30
N ASP A 700 -33.46 -24.22 -13.59
CA ASP A 700 -33.22 -25.23 -14.62
C ASP A 700 -31.90 -25.97 -14.37
N ILE A 701 -30.82 -25.24 -14.07
CA ILE A 701 -29.51 -25.84 -13.77
C ILE A 701 -29.55 -26.67 -12.48
N VAL A 702 -30.20 -26.18 -11.42
CA VAL A 702 -30.36 -26.92 -10.16
C VAL A 702 -31.19 -28.20 -10.37
N GLU A 703 -32.29 -28.12 -11.11
CA GLU A 703 -33.11 -29.28 -11.44
C GLU A 703 -32.34 -30.31 -12.26
N GLU A 704 -31.56 -29.87 -13.24
CA GLU A 704 -30.73 -30.77 -14.05
C GLU A 704 -29.66 -31.45 -13.19
N LEU A 705 -29.00 -30.72 -12.29
CA LEU A 705 -28.02 -31.25 -11.34
C LEU A 705 -28.62 -32.30 -10.40
N LEU A 706 -29.82 -32.04 -9.89
CA LEU A 706 -30.56 -32.98 -9.03
C LEU A 706 -31.03 -34.22 -9.81
N LYS A 707 -31.44 -34.05 -11.08
CA LYS A 707 -31.84 -35.16 -11.97
C LYS A 707 -30.66 -36.03 -12.42
N THR A 708 -29.49 -35.43 -12.61
CA THR A 708 -28.30 -36.12 -13.17
C THR A 708 -27.35 -36.68 -12.11
N ASN A 709 -27.65 -36.54 -10.81
CA ASN A 709 -26.78 -36.96 -9.71
C ASN A 709 -25.33 -36.43 -9.86
N GLY A 710 -25.17 -35.20 -10.35
CA GLY A 710 -23.87 -34.53 -10.49
C GLY A 710 -22.95 -35.07 -11.61
N LYS A 711 -23.46 -35.83 -12.58
CA LYS A 711 -22.63 -36.48 -13.63
C LYS A 711 -22.24 -35.57 -14.82
N SER A 712 -22.66 -34.31 -14.87
CA SER A 712 -22.41 -33.42 -16.02
C SER A 712 -21.32 -32.37 -15.72
N SER A 713 -20.06 -32.78 -15.57
CA SER A 713 -18.96 -31.83 -15.30
C SER A 713 -18.64 -30.92 -16.51
N ALA A 714 -18.96 -31.36 -17.72
CA ALA A 714 -18.73 -30.60 -18.95
C ALA A 714 -19.72 -29.44 -19.11
N HIS A 715 -20.99 -29.63 -18.74
CA HIS A 715 -22.00 -28.57 -18.82
C HIS A 715 -21.74 -27.47 -17.78
N LEU A 716 -21.36 -27.84 -16.55
CA LEU A 716 -21.08 -26.88 -15.48
C LEU A 716 -19.89 -25.96 -15.77
N ARG A 717 -18.91 -26.41 -16.56
CA ARG A 717 -17.77 -25.59 -17.01
C ARG A 717 -18.17 -24.50 -18.01
N SER A 718 -19.32 -24.64 -18.67
CA SER A 718 -19.87 -23.65 -19.62
C SER A 718 -20.81 -22.63 -18.96
N VAL A 719 -21.15 -22.82 -17.68
CA VAL A 719 -22.03 -21.92 -16.94
C VAL A 719 -21.20 -20.76 -16.37
N PRO A 720 -21.65 -19.49 -16.52
CA PRO A 720 -21.00 -18.33 -15.90
C PRO A 720 -20.80 -18.51 -14.39
N SER A 721 -19.72 -17.95 -13.86
CA SER A 721 -19.32 -18.13 -12.45
C SER A 721 -20.38 -17.60 -11.47
N GLU A 722 -21.10 -16.56 -11.89
CA GLU A 722 -22.19 -15.91 -11.19
C GLU A 722 -23.40 -16.86 -11.05
N ASP A 723 -23.76 -17.53 -12.13
CA ASP A 723 -24.86 -18.50 -12.18
C ASP A 723 -24.50 -19.76 -11.38
N MET A 724 -23.28 -20.28 -11.52
CA MET A 724 -22.79 -21.44 -10.76
C MET A 724 -22.80 -21.19 -9.25
N ARG A 725 -22.43 -19.98 -8.82
CA ARG A 725 -22.47 -19.61 -7.40
C ARG A 725 -23.91 -19.49 -6.89
N ALA A 726 -24.83 -18.97 -7.69
CA ALA A 726 -26.24 -18.91 -7.33
C ALA A 726 -26.86 -20.30 -7.21
N VAL A 727 -26.53 -21.21 -8.14
CA VAL A 727 -26.86 -22.64 -8.08
C VAL A 727 -26.33 -23.26 -6.79
N PHE A 728 -25.06 -23.03 -6.43
CA PHE A 728 -24.47 -23.52 -5.19
C PHE A 728 -25.18 -23.00 -3.93
N MET A 729 -25.49 -21.70 -3.88
CA MET A 729 -26.22 -21.10 -2.76
C MET A 729 -27.62 -21.69 -2.61
N LYS A 730 -28.31 -21.95 -3.73
CA LYS A 730 -29.64 -22.55 -3.75
C LYS A 730 -29.60 -23.99 -3.24
N LEU A 731 -28.66 -24.80 -3.72
CA LEU A 731 -28.43 -26.16 -3.21
C LEU A 731 -28.08 -26.18 -1.72
N THR A 732 -27.24 -25.24 -1.27
CA THR A 732 -26.89 -25.11 0.15
C THR A 732 -28.07 -24.68 1.01
N GLY A 733 -28.94 -23.81 0.49
CA GLY A 733 -30.20 -23.43 1.13
C GLY A 733 -31.16 -24.60 1.26
N MET A 734 -31.30 -25.40 0.19
CA MET A 734 -32.09 -26.64 0.21
C MET A 734 -31.55 -27.64 1.25
N LEU A 735 -30.23 -27.83 1.29
CA LEU A 735 -29.57 -28.67 2.30
C LEU A 735 -29.80 -28.18 3.74
N ARG A 736 -29.79 -26.87 3.97
CA ARG A 736 -30.08 -26.31 5.30
C ARG A 736 -31.54 -26.51 5.69
N SER A 737 -32.47 -26.38 4.73
CA SER A 737 -33.89 -26.65 4.97
C SER A 737 -34.09 -28.12 5.32
N THR A 738 -33.51 -29.04 4.56
CA THR A 738 -33.64 -30.48 4.83
C THR A 738 -32.98 -30.90 6.14
N LEU A 739 -31.84 -30.29 6.52
CA LEU A 739 -31.24 -30.47 7.85
C LEU A 739 -32.17 -29.98 8.97
N GLY A 740 -32.80 -28.82 8.79
CA GLY A 740 -33.79 -28.31 9.75
C GLY A 740 -35.01 -29.21 9.90
N ASP A 741 -35.50 -29.78 8.79
CA ASP A 741 -36.58 -30.77 8.81
C ASP A 741 -36.16 -32.04 9.55
N VAL A 742 -34.93 -32.54 9.32
CA VAL A 742 -34.38 -33.71 10.03
C VAL A 742 -34.25 -33.46 11.53
N ASP A 743 -33.78 -32.28 11.94
CA ASP A 743 -33.71 -31.90 13.36
C ASP A 743 -35.11 -31.83 13.99
N MET A 744 -36.11 -31.33 13.26
CA MET A 744 -37.50 -31.32 13.70
C MET A 744 -38.04 -32.75 13.86
N TYR A 745 -37.82 -33.63 12.89
CA TYR A 745 -38.19 -35.05 13.00
C TYR A 745 -37.47 -35.75 14.16
N TYR A 746 -36.21 -35.42 14.42
CA TYR A 746 -35.45 -35.98 15.54
C TYR A 746 -36.03 -35.53 16.88
N ASN A 747 -36.38 -34.24 17.01
CA ASN A 747 -37.02 -33.70 18.20
C ASN A 747 -38.42 -34.30 18.43
N ASP A 748 -39.21 -34.49 17.37
CA ASP A 748 -40.51 -35.15 17.44
C ASP A 748 -40.38 -36.62 17.88
N MET A 749 -39.39 -37.33 17.33
CA MET A 749 -39.11 -38.72 17.72
C MET A 749 -38.67 -38.81 19.19
N GLN A 750 -37.90 -37.82 19.67
CA GLN A 750 -37.48 -37.74 21.07
C GLN A 750 -38.64 -37.42 22.00
N ALA A 751 -39.56 -36.54 21.60
CA ALA A 751 -40.80 -36.26 22.33
C ALA A 751 -41.71 -37.50 22.40
N LEU A 752 -41.86 -38.22 21.30
CA LEU A 752 -42.57 -39.51 21.25
C LEU A 752 -41.92 -40.56 22.16
N SER A 753 -40.59 -40.65 22.19
CA SER A 753 -39.87 -41.55 23.09
C SER A 753 -40.12 -41.26 24.57
N VAL A 754 -40.16 -39.97 24.95
CA VAL A 754 -40.51 -39.55 26.32
C VAL A 754 -41.95 -39.92 26.66
N GLU A 755 -42.90 -39.71 25.74
CA GLU A 755 -44.31 -40.04 25.97
C GLU A 755 -44.53 -41.56 26.04
N VAL A 756 -43.84 -42.35 25.20
CA VAL A 756 -43.85 -43.81 25.28
C VAL A 756 -43.29 -44.29 26.62
N ASN A 757 -42.17 -43.72 27.09
CA ASN A 757 -41.61 -44.04 28.39
C ASN A 757 -42.57 -43.67 29.52
N ARG A 758 -43.24 -42.51 29.43
CA ARG A 758 -44.25 -42.09 30.39
C ARG A 758 -45.43 -43.06 30.43
N MET A 759 -45.92 -43.49 29.27
CA MET A 759 -46.98 -44.50 29.15
C MET A 759 -46.55 -45.86 29.73
N GLN A 760 -45.29 -46.26 29.54
CA GLN A 760 -44.74 -47.48 30.15
C GLN A 760 -44.63 -47.38 31.67
N VAL A 761 -44.25 -46.21 32.21
CA VAL A 761 -44.21 -45.96 33.66
C VAL A 761 -45.62 -45.95 34.25
N ILE A 762 -46.59 -45.32 33.59
CA ILE A 762 -48.00 -45.36 34.01
C ILE A 762 -48.52 -46.79 33.99
N ARG A 763 -48.22 -47.56 32.93
CA ARG A 763 -48.57 -48.97 32.84
C ARG A 763 -47.96 -49.79 33.98
N ARG A 764 -46.66 -49.62 34.27
CA ARG A 764 -46.01 -50.29 35.40
C ARG A 764 -46.58 -49.85 36.76
N GLY A 765 -46.93 -48.58 36.91
CA GLY A 765 -47.60 -48.08 38.12
C GLY A 765 -49.01 -48.64 38.31
N LEU A 766 -49.75 -48.87 37.21
CA LEU A 766 -51.04 -49.57 37.23
C LEU A 766 -50.87 -51.06 37.53
N GLU A 767 -49.81 -51.70 37.00
CA GLU A 767 -49.44 -53.09 37.32
C GLU A 767 -49.02 -53.23 38.81
N ASP A 768 -48.23 -52.30 39.35
CA ASP A 768 -47.77 -52.26 40.74
C ASP A 768 -48.89 -51.94 41.74
N THR A 769 -49.86 -51.09 41.37
CA THR A 769 -51.06 -50.84 42.19
C THR A 769 -51.98 -52.06 42.20
N HIS A 770 -52.11 -52.74 41.07
CA HIS A 770 -52.81 -54.03 40.98
C HIS A 770 -52.08 -55.14 41.76
N GLU A 771 -50.76 -55.09 41.91
CA GLU A 771 -50.00 -56.00 42.79
C GLU A 771 -50.06 -55.63 44.27
N ARG A 772 -50.11 -54.32 44.61
CA ARG A 772 -50.26 -53.84 46.00
C ARG A 772 -51.65 -54.13 46.59
N GLU A 773 -52.70 -54.15 45.79
CA GLU A 773 -54.02 -54.64 46.22
C GLU A 773 -54.03 -56.15 46.53
N LYS A 774 -52.99 -56.90 46.12
CA LYS A 774 -52.89 -58.36 46.31
C LYS A 774 -52.01 -58.83 47.47
N ARG A 775 -51.41 -57.96 48.30
CA ARG A 775 -50.57 -58.42 49.44
C ARG A 775 -50.98 -57.84 50.81
N PRO A 776 -51.27 -58.69 51.81
CA PRO A 776 -51.61 -58.27 53.17
C PRO A 776 -50.37 -57.95 54.03
N GLU A 777 -50.55 -57.01 54.95
CA GLU A 777 -49.57 -56.46 55.89
C GLU A 777 -48.93 -57.51 56.82
N ARG A 778 -47.62 -57.36 57.09
CA ARG A 778 -47.04 -57.68 58.41
C ARG A 778 -45.73 -56.91 58.65
N ALA A 779 -45.72 -56.19 59.76
CA ALA A 779 -44.62 -55.42 60.32
C ALA A 779 -43.68 -56.29 61.18
N ALA A 780 -42.41 -55.85 61.35
CA ALA A 780 -41.79 -55.52 62.64
C ALA A 780 -40.25 -55.72 62.68
N ALA A 781 -39.58 -54.77 63.36
CA ALA A 781 -38.25 -54.79 64.00
C ALA A 781 -37.00 -54.89 63.08
N GLY A 782 -35.91 -54.13 63.20
CA GLY A 782 -35.41 -53.21 64.24
C GLY A 782 -34.00 -53.64 64.68
N ARG A 783 -32.92 -52.95 64.26
CA ARG A 783 -31.70 -52.62 65.06
C ARG A 783 -30.53 -52.05 64.23
N ASP A 784 -29.85 -51.09 64.87
CA ASP A 784 -28.67 -50.31 64.50
C ASP A 784 -27.34 -51.09 64.38
N ARG A 785 -26.39 -50.60 63.54
CA ARG A 785 -25.07 -49.99 63.92
C ARG A 785 -23.96 -50.04 62.82
N PHE A 786 -23.35 -48.86 62.56
CA PHE A 786 -21.98 -48.56 62.03
C PHE A 786 -21.62 -48.87 60.54
N PRO A 787 -20.56 -48.26 59.95
CA PRO A 787 -20.39 -46.83 59.60
C PRO A 787 -19.88 -46.53 58.15
N ASP A 788 -20.02 -45.27 57.78
CA ASP A 788 -19.17 -44.38 56.94
C ASP A 788 -18.04 -44.95 56.05
N ARG A 789 -18.12 -44.67 54.73
CA ARG A 789 -17.00 -44.17 53.90
C ARG A 789 -17.47 -43.57 52.55
N SER A 790 -17.49 -42.22 52.52
CA SER A 790 -17.00 -41.32 51.45
C SER A 790 -17.21 -41.63 49.95
N ARG A 791 -17.90 -40.75 49.20
CA ARG A 791 -17.31 -39.66 48.38
C ARG A 791 -18.34 -38.95 47.45
N ASP A 792 -18.22 -37.62 47.45
CA ASP A 792 -18.39 -36.65 46.35
C ASP A 792 -19.76 -36.37 45.69
N LYS A 793 -20.40 -35.33 46.23
CA LYS A 793 -20.89 -34.09 45.57
C LYS A 793 -21.30 -34.16 44.07
N SER A 794 -22.57 -33.87 43.80
CA SER A 794 -22.97 -32.62 43.11
C SER A 794 -24.49 -32.40 43.16
N PRO A 795 -24.96 -31.13 43.13
CA PRO A 795 -26.31 -30.76 43.56
C PRO A 795 -27.32 -30.63 42.41
N ILE A 796 -28.57 -30.95 42.71
CA ILE A 796 -29.78 -30.52 41.98
C ILE A 796 -30.08 -29.06 42.42
N PRO A 797 -30.71 -28.19 41.59
CA PRO A 797 -32.16 -28.04 41.71
C PRO A 797 -32.97 -27.68 40.43
N SER A 798 -34.17 -28.25 40.39
CA SER A 798 -35.48 -27.69 39.99
C SER A 798 -35.83 -27.31 38.55
N LEU A 799 -36.70 -28.16 37.99
CA LEU A 799 -37.87 -27.83 37.18
C LEU A 799 -38.90 -26.99 37.97
N LEU A 800 -39.45 -25.93 37.36
CA LEU A 800 -40.89 -25.62 37.25
C LEU A 800 -41.09 -24.21 36.67
N GLY A 801 -41.79 -24.12 35.53
CA GLY A 801 -42.18 -22.85 34.93
C GLY A 801 -42.63 -22.94 33.48
N MET A 802 -43.48 -23.91 33.14
CA MET A 802 -44.21 -23.85 31.86
C MET A 802 -45.38 -22.87 32.00
N SER A 803 -45.53 -21.98 31.01
CA SER A 803 -46.82 -21.42 30.64
C SER A 803 -47.01 -21.63 29.14
N VAL A 804 -48.16 -22.18 28.78
CA VAL A 804 -48.61 -22.53 27.43
C VAL A 804 -49.78 -21.62 27.11
N VAL A 805 -49.71 -20.83 26.02
CA VAL A 805 -50.86 -20.36 25.20
C VAL A 805 -50.33 -19.84 23.82
N PRO A 806 -51.15 -19.66 22.76
CA PRO A 806 -51.49 -20.63 21.70
C PRO A 806 -51.07 -20.17 20.27
N PRO A 807 -51.33 -20.96 19.19
CA PRO A 807 -51.03 -20.56 17.81
C PRO A 807 -52.22 -19.87 17.11
N ALA A 808 -51.99 -18.70 16.51
CA ALA A 808 -52.82 -18.02 15.50
C ALA A 808 -51.99 -16.81 15.01
N SER A 809 -51.99 -16.33 13.78
CA SER A 809 -52.72 -16.61 12.55
C SER A 809 -51.97 -15.88 11.43
N SER A 810 -51.98 -16.42 10.22
CA SER A 810 -51.65 -15.72 8.98
C SER A 810 -52.51 -14.46 8.80
N GLN A 811 -51.89 -13.33 8.45
CA GLN A 811 -52.47 -12.35 7.51
C GLN A 811 -51.42 -11.33 7.05
N SER A 812 -51.31 -11.24 5.72
CA SER A 812 -50.67 -10.20 4.92
C SER A 812 -51.21 -8.80 5.20
N ILE A 813 -50.38 -7.76 5.05
CA ILE A 813 -50.72 -6.53 4.32
C ILE A 813 -49.42 -5.80 3.92
N SER A 814 -49.37 -5.48 2.63
CA SER A 814 -48.45 -4.61 1.92
C SER A 814 -48.50 -3.17 2.43
N GLN A 815 -47.34 -2.54 2.67
CA GLN A 815 -47.17 -1.10 2.45
C GLN A 815 -45.80 -0.79 1.84
N ARG A 816 -45.86 -0.27 0.60
CA ARG A 816 -44.84 0.50 -0.10
C ARG A 816 -44.12 1.45 0.86
N ARG A 817 -42.78 1.48 0.80
CA ARG A 817 -42.00 2.68 1.15
C ARG A 817 -40.93 2.90 0.08
N GLU A 818 -41.08 4.03 -0.59
CA GLU A 818 -40.10 4.68 -1.46
C GLU A 818 -38.75 4.80 -0.75
N ARG A 819 -37.68 4.47 -1.47
CA ARG A 819 -36.30 4.71 -1.05
C ARG A 819 -35.87 6.08 -1.56
N ASP A 820 -36.02 7.10 -0.72
CA ASP A 820 -35.24 8.32 -0.85
C ASP A 820 -33.89 8.13 -0.14
N TYR A 821 -32.82 7.97 -0.91
CA TYR A 821 -31.45 8.02 -0.42
C TYR A 821 -31.12 9.46 0.02
N LYS A 822 -31.16 9.72 1.33
CA LYS A 822 -30.55 10.91 1.95
C LYS A 822 -29.32 10.51 2.76
N ILE A 823 -28.18 11.05 2.33
CA ILE A 823 -26.87 10.99 2.97
C ILE A 823 -27.00 11.45 4.44
N PRO A 824 -26.42 10.76 5.45
CA PRO A 824 -26.53 11.20 6.85
C PRO A 824 -25.67 12.44 7.11
N ILE A 825 -26.32 13.61 7.17
CA ILE A 825 -25.77 14.83 7.76
C ILE A 825 -25.82 14.68 9.28
N ARG A 826 -24.64 14.76 9.92
CA ARG A 826 -24.45 14.78 11.39
C ARG A 826 -25.34 15.84 12.05
N ARG A 827 -26.29 15.41 12.88
CA ARG A 827 -26.88 16.26 13.93
C ARG A 827 -26.02 16.17 15.19
N ARG A 828 -25.37 17.28 15.54
CA ARG A 828 -25.06 17.60 16.94
C ARG A 828 -26.39 17.75 17.69
N SER A 829 -26.47 17.22 18.91
CA SER A 829 -27.45 17.65 19.90
C SER A 829 -26.74 17.92 21.24
N PRO A 830 -27.19 18.94 21.99
CA PRO A 830 -26.49 19.57 23.11
C PRO A 830 -27.01 19.03 24.46
N PHE A 831 -26.62 19.68 25.57
CA PHE A 831 -26.83 19.35 27.01
C PHE A 831 -25.68 18.54 27.62
N GLY A 832 -25.00 18.98 28.69
CA GLY A 832 -25.14 20.16 29.54
C GLY A 832 -24.22 19.97 30.76
N GLU A 833 -23.51 21.03 31.13
CA GLU A 833 -22.72 21.11 32.37
C GLU A 833 -23.62 21.02 33.62
N ASP A 834 -23.07 20.39 34.67
CA ASP A 834 -23.12 20.78 36.09
C ASP A 834 -23.43 19.60 37.03
N ARG A 835 -22.41 19.18 37.81
CA ARG A 835 -22.39 19.31 39.28
C ARG A 835 -21.18 18.62 39.95
N ARG A 836 -20.42 19.48 40.64
CA ARG A 836 -19.89 19.35 42.03
C ARG A 836 -18.60 18.57 42.33
N ARG A 837 -17.60 19.37 42.73
CA ARG A 837 -16.54 19.12 43.73
C ARG A 837 -17.07 18.58 45.07
N ARG A 838 -16.43 17.56 45.68
CA ARG A 838 -15.70 17.61 46.98
C ARG A 838 -15.42 16.21 47.60
N ASP A 839 -14.23 16.12 48.20
CA ASP A 839 -13.81 15.39 49.41
C ASP A 839 -13.49 13.87 49.40
N MET A 840 -12.17 13.61 49.45
CA MET A 840 -11.39 12.99 50.54
C MET A 840 -11.88 11.72 51.30
N GLU A 841 -10.95 10.76 51.34
CA GLU A 841 -10.59 9.79 52.41
C GLU A 841 -11.46 8.57 52.75
N ARG A 842 -10.87 7.37 52.54
CA ARG A 842 -10.55 6.31 53.55
C ARG A 842 -9.95 5.09 52.84
N ARG A 843 -8.62 4.87 52.89
CA ARG A 843 -7.82 4.09 53.87
C ARG A 843 -8.05 2.57 53.91
N GLY A 844 -6.94 1.86 53.65
CA GLY A 844 -6.53 0.59 54.28
C GLY A 844 -6.45 -0.58 53.31
N ARG A 845 -5.40 -1.40 53.23
CA ARG A 845 -4.14 -1.55 53.97
C ARG A 845 -3.18 -2.35 53.06
N SER A 846 -1.92 -1.95 53.02
CA SER A 846 -0.80 -2.84 52.71
C SER A 846 0.04 -2.97 53.99
N PRO A 847 0.68 -4.13 54.23
CA PRO A 847 1.98 -4.09 54.90
C PRO A 847 3.07 -5.00 54.27
N PRO A 848 4.35 -4.78 54.62
CA PRO A 848 5.40 -4.51 53.62
C PRO A 848 6.79 -5.16 53.93
N HIS A 849 7.82 -4.65 53.22
CA HIS A 849 9.24 -4.46 53.61
C HIS A 849 10.24 -5.62 53.41
N ARG A 850 11.49 -5.36 52.96
CA ARG A 850 12.43 -4.38 53.57
C ARG A 850 13.55 -3.89 52.62
N ASN A 851 13.87 -2.60 52.77
CA ASN A 851 14.97 -1.83 52.18
C ASN A 851 16.33 -2.09 52.85
N ASN A 852 17.43 -1.67 52.22
CA ASN A 852 18.22 -0.53 52.72
C ASN A 852 19.27 0.00 51.73
N ASP A 853 19.19 1.31 51.49
CA ASP A 853 20.21 2.22 50.96
C ASP A 853 21.30 2.53 52.01
N ILE A 854 22.42 3.15 51.59
CA ILE A 854 22.85 4.54 51.99
C ILE A 854 24.29 4.88 51.51
N ARG A 855 24.36 5.90 50.62
CA ARG A 855 25.26 7.09 50.49
C ARG A 855 26.79 7.07 50.78
N SER A 856 27.58 7.32 49.71
CA SER A 856 28.71 8.29 49.42
C SER A 856 29.68 8.80 50.53
N PRO A 857 30.99 9.14 50.30
CA PRO A 857 31.55 10.04 49.23
C PRO A 857 33.05 9.73 48.78
N PRO A 858 33.82 10.61 48.07
CA PRO A 858 34.92 10.25 47.13
C PRO A 858 36.37 10.30 47.68
N ARG A 859 37.34 9.58 47.05
CA ARG A 859 38.77 9.98 46.95
C ARG A 859 39.69 9.01 46.15
N ARG A 860 40.49 9.63 45.25
CA ARG A 860 41.90 9.40 44.78
C ARG A 860 42.50 7.98 44.60
N LYS A 861 43.19 7.85 43.45
CA LYS A 861 44.08 6.78 42.96
C LYS A 861 45.23 6.40 43.93
N PRO A 862 45.77 5.18 43.78
CA PRO A 862 47.21 4.93 43.78
C PRO A 862 47.70 4.34 42.44
N ALA A 863 48.93 4.69 42.07
CA ALA A 863 49.67 4.16 40.92
C ALA A 863 50.34 2.81 41.25
N THR A 864 50.56 1.96 40.25
CA THR A 864 51.47 0.79 40.28
C THR A 864 51.83 0.38 38.83
N PRO A 865 52.97 -0.32 38.59
CA PRO A 865 54.00 0.06 37.61
C PRO A 865 53.98 -0.78 36.32
N PRO A 866 54.80 -0.45 35.29
CA PRO A 866 54.79 -1.17 34.03
C PRO A 866 55.59 -2.49 34.11
N PRO A 867 55.13 -3.57 33.45
CA PRO A 867 55.96 -4.75 33.22
C PRO A 867 56.83 -4.64 31.95
N PRO A 868 57.94 -5.40 31.88
CA PRO A 868 59.10 -5.12 31.03
C PRO A 868 59.03 -5.77 29.64
N PRO A 869 59.86 -5.34 28.66
CA PRO A 869 59.77 -5.80 27.27
C PRO A 869 60.80 -6.90 26.97
N GLN A 870 60.36 -8.08 26.52
CA GLN A 870 61.18 -9.07 25.78
C GLN A 870 60.27 -10.08 25.07
N PRO A 871 60.76 -10.92 24.13
CA PRO A 871 61.56 -10.64 22.93
C PRO A 871 60.85 -11.21 21.67
N LYS A 872 61.25 -10.82 20.45
CA LYS A 872 60.72 -11.41 19.19
C LYS A 872 61.40 -12.75 18.87
N PRO A 873 60.65 -13.82 18.56
CA PRO A 873 61.15 -14.99 17.84
C PRO A 873 60.35 -15.23 16.52
N PRO A 874 60.76 -16.16 15.65
CA PRO A 874 61.20 -15.91 14.28
C PRO A 874 60.10 -16.05 13.21
N LYS A 875 60.37 -15.51 12.01
CA LYS A 875 59.55 -15.73 10.81
C LYS A 875 59.48 -17.23 10.46
N GLN A 876 58.26 -17.74 10.32
CA GLN A 876 57.94 -19.01 9.69
C GLN A 876 56.89 -18.81 8.57
N PRO A 877 56.79 -19.75 7.61
CA PRO A 877 56.63 -19.47 6.19
C PRO A 877 55.19 -19.16 5.76
N ARG A 878 55.06 -18.45 4.63
CA ARG A 878 53.77 -18.09 4.02
C ARG A 878 52.94 -19.34 3.71
N PRO A 879 51.68 -19.42 4.16
CA PRO A 879 50.70 -20.32 3.57
C PRO A 879 50.23 -19.73 2.24
N VAL A 880 50.27 -20.56 1.20
CA VAL A 880 49.47 -20.43 -0.02
C VAL A 880 48.00 -20.55 0.42
N ASP A 881 47.10 -19.76 -0.17
CA ASP A 881 45.67 -19.61 0.19
C ASP A 881 45.34 -18.43 1.11
N ARG A 882 45.65 -17.21 0.64
CA ARG A 882 44.85 -16.02 0.95
C ARG A 882 43.93 -15.78 -0.26
N GLU A 883 42.67 -16.19 -0.14
CA GLU A 883 41.61 -15.61 -0.96
C GLU A 883 41.61 -14.10 -0.70
N LEU A 884 41.82 -13.34 -1.76
CA LEU A 884 41.94 -11.89 -1.70
C LEU A 884 40.62 -11.27 -1.21
N SER A 885 40.82 -10.40 -0.23
CA SER A 885 39.90 -9.49 0.44
C SER A 885 39.11 -8.63 -0.53
N ASP A 886 37.93 -8.22 -0.08
CA ASP A 886 37.14 -7.10 -0.61
C ASP A 886 38.04 -5.92 -1.00
N GLY A 887 37.97 -5.49 -2.27
CA GLY A 887 38.57 -4.25 -2.76
C GLY A 887 39.41 -4.42 -4.02
N GLU A 888 38.75 -4.46 -5.19
CA GLU A 888 39.29 -3.99 -6.47
C GLU A 888 38.14 -3.95 -7.49
N ILE A 889 37.38 -2.84 -7.46
CA ILE A 889 36.63 -2.39 -8.63
C ILE A 889 37.67 -1.65 -9.47
N ILE A 890 38.16 -2.30 -10.52
CA ILE A 890 39.06 -1.67 -11.48
C ILE A 890 38.22 -0.67 -12.29
N SER A 891 38.52 0.61 -12.13
CA SER A 891 38.13 1.68 -13.05
C SER A 891 38.82 1.44 -14.39
N SER A 892 38.04 1.28 -15.45
CA SER A 892 38.56 1.33 -16.82
C SER A 892 38.58 2.77 -17.29
N ASP A 893 39.68 3.47 -17.03
CA ASP A 893 40.17 4.55 -17.87
C ASP A 893 41.50 4.06 -18.47
N GLU A 894 41.76 4.45 -19.73
CA GLU A 894 42.89 4.11 -20.61
C GLU A 894 42.65 2.92 -21.58
N ASP A 895 41.85 3.17 -22.63
CA ASP A 895 42.34 3.42 -24.00
C ASP A 895 41.23 4.01 -24.90
#